data_AF-A0A925SHI4-F1
#
_entry.id   AF-A0A925SHI4-F1
#
_cell.length_a   1.000
_cell.length_b   1.000
_cell.length_c   1.000
_cell.angle_alpha   90.00
_cell.angle_beta   90.00
_cell.angle_gamma   90.00
#
_symmetry.space_group_name_H-M   'P 1'
#
loop_
_entity.id
_entity.type
_entity.pdbx_description
1 polymer ?
#
loop_
_entity_poly.entity_id
_entity_poly.type
_entity_poly.pdbx_seq_one_letter_code
_entity_poly.pdbx_strand_id
1 'polypeptide(L)'
;MRLSAPALLLTTFLPAFALAQADLPGPDGRLYPDFRRAGANPGPAPTRIVRVADHGGLPDDGKDDTAALRAAIAAASSSPEGGIVQLEPGVYLLGEPVCIIADKLWIRGAGKDRTTIEFTYGLDPGEIRFVGLRDGQRVTLDTSIEVHAYPGPGDSSNPDKAPPGQLKLLTLSSGGKVVASRKQDEGGPFNLSIPLWRFTTTAGSLPLVARVEWTDGKSAETPLTLDVEAKYLPDGARRLAHHEAAFTFIGDQWTHRSWYRWPLAEDAARGATRIRLTRGESIKRAPDLAFIDQVNPRPPAHEALRVGDSVAVSAFATPEWKKATGNKPDFSRVNYSRVAAIEGDTIVLDRPLRIDFPIAENSRLDARFPIRACVVEGFTLRQTKRLWTHGILIQNAEDCLVRDVRVLKAGRNPVAIEGSFQCEIRESEFDDGWYQIGGGTSYLGLGTSFDCLIQDLRTTRLRHAPVVNWSAAGNVFSRCTFLQSDANWHSGWCHENLVEDCVIDASTGSGSYGYGIYTSKPDSGHGATGPRNVFWGSVITSPLSGVLLGGAVDGTVIAYNRFVVRRGPGIEAFATTTNTRVIGNHFVLAGPTQPLFKNHATGTGWEVVDNHIFGGNGELALEGSAPRATEKGNTFSPVNQGASTPRPVPPASSLRDWQLKNHPLRHE
;
A
#
# COMPACT_ATOMS: atom_id res chain seq x y z
N MET A 1 5.23 -46.73 46.78
CA MET A 1 6.57 -46.12 46.65
C MET A 1 6.86 -45.93 45.17
N ARG A 2 6.47 -44.78 44.60
CA ARG A 2 6.88 -44.29 43.27
C ARG A 2 7.01 -42.78 43.39
N LEU A 3 8.25 -42.31 43.29
CA LEU A 3 8.62 -40.90 43.36
C LEU A 3 8.14 -40.20 42.09
N SER A 4 7.33 -39.17 42.27
CA SER A 4 6.99 -38.18 41.25
C SER A 4 8.16 -37.20 41.07
N ALA A 5 8.76 -37.18 39.89
CA ALA A 5 9.69 -36.12 39.49
C ALA A 5 8.89 -34.86 39.11
N PRO A 6 9.29 -33.66 39.54
CA PRO A 6 8.59 -32.42 39.22
C PRO A 6 8.90 -31.98 37.78
N ALA A 7 7.87 -31.49 37.09
CA ALA A 7 8.00 -30.83 35.81
C ALA A 7 8.81 -29.54 35.97
N LEU A 8 9.97 -29.50 35.31
CA LEU A 8 10.82 -28.32 35.22
C LEU A 8 10.11 -27.30 34.31
N LEU A 9 9.52 -26.25 34.90
CA LEU A 9 9.12 -25.06 34.14
C LEU A 9 10.40 -24.43 33.59
N LEU A 10 10.65 -24.59 32.29
CA LEU A 10 11.57 -23.71 31.56
C LEU A 10 10.92 -22.32 31.52
N THR A 11 11.32 -21.48 32.46
CA THR A 11 11.21 -20.03 32.34
C THR A 11 12.21 -19.60 31.29
N THR A 12 11.76 -19.46 30.04
CA THR A 12 12.51 -18.75 29.01
C THR A 12 12.54 -17.27 29.42
N PHE A 13 13.60 -16.89 30.12
CA PHE A 13 14.06 -15.51 30.15
C PHE A 13 14.27 -15.07 28.70
N LEU A 14 13.41 -14.17 28.21
CA LEU A 14 13.70 -13.38 27.01
C LEU A 14 15.06 -12.70 27.22
N PRO A 15 16.02 -12.85 26.30
CA PRO A 15 17.28 -12.14 26.45
C PRO A 15 16.99 -10.65 26.37
N ALA A 16 17.75 -9.87 27.16
CA ALA A 16 17.88 -8.44 26.96
C ALA A 16 18.04 -8.17 25.45
N PHE A 17 17.22 -7.27 24.90
CA PHE A 17 17.30 -6.83 23.52
C PHE A 17 18.74 -6.36 23.22
N ALA A 18 19.59 -7.26 22.74
CA ALA A 18 20.71 -6.86 21.91
C ALA A 18 20.11 -6.05 20.75
N LEU A 19 20.71 -4.92 20.39
CA LEU A 19 20.38 -4.17 19.17
C LEU A 19 20.19 -5.18 18.04
N ALA A 20 18.96 -5.52 17.70
CA ALA A 20 18.71 -6.23 16.48
C ALA A 20 19.24 -5.31 15.38
N GLN A 21 19.91 -5.84 14.37
CA GLN A 21 20.46 -5.06 13.26
C GLN A 21 19.40 -4.17 12.56
N ALA A 22 18.12 -4.41 12.83
CA ALA A 22 16.94 -3.67 12.37
C ALA A 22 16.52 -2.46 13.24
N ASP A 23 17.10 -2.26 14.44
CA ASP A 23 16.80 -1.12 15.32
C ASP A 23 17.99 -0.15 15.42
N LEU A 24 17.67 1.13 15.58
CA LEU A 24 18.62 2.21 15.81
C LEU A 24 18.21 3.01 17.05
N PRO A 25 19.18 3.55 17.81
CA PRO A 25 18.82 4.53 18.84
C PRO A 25 18.19 5.76 18.17
N GLY A 26 17.31 6.43 18.91
CA GLY A 26 16.72 7.71 18.57
C GLY A 26 17.35 8.84 19.38
N PRO A 27 16.91 10.08 19.13
CA PRO A 27 17.45 11.27 19.81
C PRO A 27 17.17 11.30 21.32
N ASP A 28 16.24 10.49 21.81
CA ASP A 28 15.90 10.32 23.22
C ASP A 28 16.61 9.12 23.89
N GLY A 29 17.53 8.47 23.17
CA GLY A 29 18.28 7.30 23.64
C GLY A 29 17.49 5.98 23.59
N ARG A 30 16.26 5.97 23.06
CA ARG A 30 15.45 4.74 22.91
C ARG A 30 15.65 4.09 21.55
N LEU A 31 15.30 2.81 21.42
CA LEU A 31 15.38 2.09 20.15
C LEU A 31 14.11 2.26 19.31
N TYR A 32 14.31 2.52 18.03
CA TYR A 32 13.31 2.66 16.98
C TYR A 32 13.66 1.79 15.78
N PRO A 33 12.67 1.39 14.95
CA PRO A 33 12.96 0.78 13.66
C PRO A 33 13.87 1.65 12.79
N ASP A 34 14.67 1.01 11.93
CA ASP A 34 15.48 1.72 10.94
C ASP A 34 14.59 2.28 9.80
N PHE A 35 14.55 3.62 9.69
CA PHE A 35 13.80 4.35 8.66
C PHE A 35 14.69 4.99 7.60
N ARG A 36 16.02 4.83 7.69
CA ARG A 36 16.99 5.54 6.83
C ARG A 36 16.86 5.21 5.35
N ARG A 37 16.39 4.00 5.04
CA ARG A 37 16.23 3.50 3.66
C ARG A 37 14.93 3.93 2.99
N ALA A 38 14.06 4.64 3.70
CA ALA A 38 12.79 5.09 3.15
C ALA A 38 12.98 6.17 2.07
N GLY A 39 12.37 5.98 0.91
CA GLY A 39 12.38 6.92 -0.21
C GLY A 39 13.05 6.39 -1.46
N ALA A 40 12.84 7.09 -2.57
CA ALA A 40 13.25 6.65 -3.88
C ALA A 40 14.64 7.16 -4.26
N ASN A 41 15.37 6.34 -5.01
CA ASN A 41 16.55 6.80 -5.73
C ASN A 41 16.43 6.45 -7.23
N PRO A 42 15.68 7.24 -8.02
CA PRO A 42 15.49 6.97 -9.45
C PRO A 42 16.78 7.16 -10.28
N GLY A 43 17.90 7.57 -9.67
CA GLY A 43 19.13 7.89 -10.38
C GLY A 43 19.04 9.22 -11.17
N PRO A 44 20.02 9.48 -12.05
CA PRO A 44 20.02 10.69 -12.86
C PRO A 44 18.88 10.69 -13.88
N ALA A 45 18.41 11.89 -14.24
CA ALA A 45 17.41 12.03 -15.29
C ALA A 45 17.91 11.47 -16.63
N PRO A 46 17.06 10.75 -17.40
CA PRO A 46 17.38 10.36 -18.76
C PRO A 46 17.71 11.58 -19.63
N THR A 47 18.65 11.44 -20.55
CA THR A 47 19.04 12.51 -21.48
C THR A 47 18.16 12.57 -22.71
N ARG A 48 17.51 11.46 -23.07
CA ARG A 48 16.58 11.36 -24.21
C ARG A 48 15.27 12.04 -23.85
N ILE A 49 14.88 13.05 -24.61
CA ILE A 49 13.58 13.72 -24.50
C ILE A 49 12.74 13.37 -25.72
N VAL A 50 11.53 12.90 -25.49
CA VAL A 50 10.52 12.59 -26.52
C VAL A 50 9.31 13.47 -26.23
N ARG A 51 9.01 14.40 -27.14
CA ARG A 51 7.90 15.34 -26.94
C ARG A 51 6.61 14.71 -27.43
N VAL A 52 5.53 14.86 -26.67
CA VAL A 52 4.21 14.36 -27.07
C VAL A 52 3.72 15.06 -28.35
N ALA A 53 4.07 16.34 -28.53
CA ALA A 53 3.80 17.10 -29.74
C ALA A 53 4.42 16.49 -31.02
N ASP A 54 5.60 15.87 -30.93
CA ASP A 54 6.25 15.22 -32.09
C ASP A 54 5.47 13.97 -32.56
N HIS A 55 4.54 13.48 -31.73
CA HIS A 55 3.63 12.38 -32.02
C HIS A 55 2.19 12.84 -32.25
N GLY A 56 1.96 14.15 -32.37
CA GLY A 56 0.66 14.74 -32.70
C GLY A 56 -0.25 15.04 -31.51
N GLY A 57 0.22 14.90 -30.27
CA GLY A 57 -0.54 15.29 -29.09
C GLY A 57 -0.27 16.76 -28.75
N LEU A 58 -1.27 17.61 -28.98
CA LEU A 58 -1.15 19.06 -28.91
C LEU A 58 -2.06 19.58 -27.81
N PRO A 59 -1.54 20.36 -26.85
CA PRO A 59 -2.38 20.91 -25.82
C PRO A 59 -3.40 21.90 -26.40
N ASP A 60 -4.54 22.01 -25.74
CA ASP A 60 -5.62 22.97 -26.01
C ASP A 60 -6.28 22.85 -27.40
N ASP A 61 -6.08 21.74 -28.11
CA ASP A 61 -6.65 21.52 -29.46
C ASP A 61 -8.02 20.81 -29.44
N GLY A 62 -8.46 20.38 -28.25
CA GLY A 62 -9.75 19.73 -28.01
C GLY A 62 -9.85 18.28 -28.49
N LYS A 63 -8.75 17.64 -28.89
CA LYS A 63 -8.71 16.24 -29.33
C LYS A 63 -8.10 15.34 -28.26
N ASP A 64 -8.35 14.04 -28.40
CA ASP A 64 -7.77 13.02 -27.52
C ASP A 64 -6.29 12.79 -27.84
N ASP A 65 -5.44 12.99 -26.83
CA ASP A 65 -3.98 12.87 -26.91
C ASP A 65 -3.46 11.47 -26.54
N THR A 66 -4.35 10.53 -26.16
CA THR A 66 -3.98 9.19 -25.70
C THR A 66 -3.02 8.48 -26.66
N ALA A 67 -3.33 8.50 -27.96
CA ALA A 67 -2.52 7.81 -28.98
C ALA A 67 -1.12 8.40 -29.11
N ALA A 68 -1.01 9.74 -29.09
CA ALA A 68 0.26 10.45 -29.15
C ALA A 68 1.11 10.18 -27.90
N LEU A 69 0.48 10.17 -26.72
CA LEU A 69 1.17 9.87 -25.46
C LEU A 69 1.69 8.43 -25.43
N ARG A 70 0.90 7.45 -25.88
CA ARG A 70 1.35 6.05 -26.02
C ARG A 70 2.51 5.92 -27.00
N ALA A 71 2.45 6.64 -28.13
CA ALA A 71 3.54 6.64 -29.11
C ALA A 71 4.83 7.25 -28.55
N ALA A 72 4.73 8.35 -27.80
CA ALA A 72 5.86 8.98 -27.13
C ALA A 72 6.48 8.07 -26.06
N ILE A 73 5.64 7.38 -25.27
CA ILE A 73 6.08 6.37 -24.29
C ILE A 73 6.80 5.22 -24.97
N ALA A 74 6.28 4.70 -26.08
CA ALA A 74 6.93 3.64 -26.85
C ALA A 74 8.29 4.11 -27.41
N ALA A 75 8.36 5.33 -27.93
CA ALA A 75 9.60 5.92 -28.44
C ALA A 75 10.64 6.19 -27.34
N ALA A 76 10.21 6.55 -26.13
CA ALA A 76 11.09 6.69 -24.96
C ALA A 76 11.58 5.31 -24.45
N SER A 77 10.70 4.31 -24.46
CA SER A 77 11.00 2.93 -24.01
C SER A 77 11.88 2.13 -24.96
N SER A 78 12.08 2.61 -26.20
CA SER A 78 12.93 1.95 -27.19
C SER A 78 14.42 1.92 -26.82
N SER A 79 14.82 2.66 -25.79
CA SER A 79 16.19 2.72 -25.27
C SER A 79 16.27 2.07 -23.88
N PRO A 80 17.32 1.28 -23.58
CA PRO A 80 17.58 0.76 -22.23
C PRO A 80 17.93 1.87 -21.21
N GLU A 81 18.27 3.07 -21.67
CA GLU A 81 18.43 4.25 -20.81
C GLU A 81 17.12 4.97 -20.48
N GLY A 82 16.00 4.50 -21.05
CA GLY A 82 14.71 5.14 -20.92
C GLY A 82 14.66 6.51 -21.60
N GLY A 83 13.79 7.37 -21.08
CA GLY A 83 13.56 8.68 -21.66
C GLY A 83 12.53 9.51 -20.90
N ILE A 84 12.56 10.81 -21.16
CA ILE A 84 11.57 11.77 -20.69
C ILE A 84 10.50 11.90 -21.76
N VAL A 85 9.26 11.60 -21.40
CA VAL A 85 8.06 11.93 -22.18
C VAL A 85 7.61 13.31 -21.75
N GLN A 86 7.86 14.29 -22.62
CA GLN A 86 7.64 15.71 -22.32
C GLN A 86 6.28 16.18 -22.82
N LEU A 87 5.49 16.71 -21.90
CA LEU A 87 4.25 17.47 -22.15
C LEU A 87 4.55 18.96 -22.01
N GLU A 88 4.13 19.75 -23.00
CA GLU A 88 4.20 21.20 -23.00
C GLU A 88 3.15 21.84 -22.04
N PRO A 89 3.21 23.15 -21.79
CA PRO A 89 2.12 23.86 -21.11
C PRO A 89 0.80 23.76 -21.89
N GLY A 90 -0.32 23.69 -21.17
CA GLY A 90 -1.69 23.65 -21.69
C GLY A 90 -2.47 22.41 -21.24
N VAL A 91 -3.62 22.16 -21.86
CA VAL A 91 -4.54 21.07 -21.48
C VAL A 91 -4.49 19.93 -22.49
N TYR A 92 -4.13 18.74 -22.02
CA TYR A 92 -4.20 17.49 -22.78
C TYR A 92 -5.45 16.70 -22.39
N LEU A 93 -6.10 16.06 -23.36
CA LEU A 93 -7.22 15.16 -23.10
C LEU A 93 -6.75 13.71 -23.13
N LEU A 94 -6.97 12.99 -22.03
CA LEU A 94 -6.64 11.58 -21.92
C LEU A 94 -7.91 10.75 -21.94
N GLY A 95 -8.30 10.31 -23.14
CA GLY A 95 -9.49 9.52 -23.39
C GLY A 95 -9.40 8.07 -22.94
N GLU A 96 -8.21 7.49 -22.75
CA GLU A 96 -8.04 6.12 -22.21
C GLU A 96 -6.88 6.02 -21.21
N PRO A 97 -6.91 5.03 -20.30
CA PRO A 97 -5.78 4.67 -19.45
C PRO A 97 -4.48 4.42 -20.22
N VAL A 98 -3.34 4.77 -19.60
CA VAL A 98 -2.01 4.56 -20.15
C VAL A 98 -1.15 3.74 -19.19
N CYS A 99 -0.60 2.64 -19.68
CA CYS A 99 0.26 1.75 -18.93
C CYS A 99 1.73 1.96 -19.28
N ILE A 100 2.54 2.19 -18.25
CA ILE A 100 3.99 2.28 -18.29
C ILE A 100 4.52 0.98 -17.72
N ILE A 101 5.03 0.16 -18.62
CA ILE A 101 5.68 -1.10 -18.29
C ILE A 101 7.20 -0.99 -18.43
N ALA A 102 7.70 0.20 -18.82
CA ALA A 102 9.07 0.71 -18.92
C ALA A 102 9.89 0.81 -17.61
N ASP A 103 11.22 0.66 -17.62
CA ASP A 103 12.10 1.27 -16.60
C ASP A 103 12.53 2.66 -17.06
N LYS A 104 12.98 3.49 -16.11
CA LYS A 104 13.63 4.79 -16.39
C LYS A 104 12.78 5.72 -17.27
N LEU A 105 11.45 5.62 -17.19
CA LEU A 105 10.55 6.52 -17.90
C LEU A 105 10.09 7.66 -17.00
N TRP A 106 10.24 8.87 -17.52
CA TRP A 106 9.90 10.11 -16.82
C TRP A 106 8.76 10.79 -17.56
N ILE A 107 7.56 10.81 -17.00
CA ILE A 107 6.41 11.56 -17.54
C ILE A 107 6.46 12.96 -16.94
N ARG A 108 6.78 13.97 -17.76
CA ARG A 108 7.08 15.33 -17.29
C ARG A 108 6.19 16.37 -17.98
N GLY A 109 5.46 17.15 -17.20
CA GLY A 109 4.84 18.40 -17.64
C GLY A 109 5.70 19.63 -17.36
N ALA A 110 5.16 20.81 -17.63
CA ALA A 110 5.85 22.09 -17.46
C ALA A 110 5.69 22.70 -16.05
N GLY A 111 5.13 21.95 -15.10
CA GLY A 111 4.77 22.34 -13.74
C GLY A 111 3.29 22.12 -13.48
N LYS A 112 2.90 21.76 -12.24
CA LYS A 112 1.49 21.45 -11.90
C LYS A 112 0.49 22.57 -12.22
N ASP A 113 0.94 23.83 -12.23
CA ASP A 113 0.11 24.99 -12.56
C ASP A 113 0.11 25.36 -14.07
N ARG A 114 0.87 24.64 -14.90
CA ARG A 114 1.08 24.97 -16.33
C ARG A 114 0.64 23.87 -17.29
N THR A 115 0.71 22.61 -16.88
CA THR A 115 0.25 21.47 -17.67
C THR A 115 -0.90 20.79 -16.95
N THR A 116 -2.03 20.60 -17.63
CA THR A 116 -3.19 19.86 -17.12
C THR A 116 -3.47 18.67 -18.03
N ILE A 117 -3.76 17.53 -17.42
CA ILE A 117 -4.25 16.32 -18.08
C ILE A 117 -5.68 16.11 -17.59
N GLU A 118 -6.64 16.23 -18.51
CA GLU A 118 -8.04 15.91 -18.27
C GLU A 118 -8.27 14.44 -18.61
N PHE A 119 -8.41 13.61 -17.58
CA PHE A 119 -8.76 12.21 -17.77
C PHE A 119 -10.27 12.09 -18.03
N THR A 120 -10.62 11.81 -19.27
CA THR A 120 -11.99 11.83 -19.81
C THR A 120 -12.55 10.44 -20.06
N TYR A 121 -11.77 9.39 -19.79
CA TYR A 121 -12.21 8.01 -19.93
C TYR A 121 -13.53 7.76 -19.19
N GLY A 122 -14.46 7.17 -19.93
CA GLY A 122 -15.84 6.93 -19.54
C GLY A 122 -16.39 5.78 -20.38
N LEU A 123 -17.45 5.14 -19.88
CA LEU A 123 -18.23 4.17 -20.62
C LEU A 123 -19.65 4.70 -20.74
N ASP A 124 -20.29 4.50 -21.87
CA ASP A 124 -21.68 4.89 -22.08
C ASP A 124 -22.64 3.89 -21.42
N PRO A 125 -23.87 4.29 -21.06
CA PRO A 125 -24.86 3.37 -20.49
C PRO A 125 -25.07 2.11 -21.35
N GLY A 126 -24.82 0.95 -20.75
CA GLY A 126 -24.93 -0.34 -21.42
C GLY A 126 -23.65 -0.82 -22.11
N GLU A 127 -22.58 -0.02 -22.14
CA GLU A 127 -21.32 -0.37 -22.79
C GLU A 127 -20.55 -1.44 -22.01
N ILE A 128 -19.95 -2.37 -22.76
CA ILE A 128 -18.93 -3.31 -22.32
C ILE A 128 -17.80 -3.34 -23.37
N ARG A 129 -16.54 -3.35 -22.92
CA ARG A 129 -15.38 -3.20 -23.80
C ARG A 129 -14.23 -4.11 -23.36
N PHE A 130 -13.68 -4.88 -24.30
CA PHE A 130 -12.36 -5.50 -24.13
C PHE A 130 -11.26 -4.44 -24.28
N VAL A 131 -10.35 -4.38 -23.32
CA VAL A 131 -9.33 -3.32 -23.26
C VAL A 131 -8.02 -3.82 -23.85
N GLY A 132 -7.46 -3.08 -24.81
CA GLY A 132 -6.16 -3.39 -25.42
C GLY A 132 -6.12 -4.64 -26.31
N LEU A 133 -7.28 -5.25 -26.61
CA LEU A 133 -7.40 -6.46 -27.43
C LEU A 133 -8.34 -6.24 -28.62
N ARG A 134 -8.05 -6.91 -29.74
CA ARG A 134 -8.84 -6.87 -30.98
C ARG A 134 -9.19 -8.27 -31.45
N ASP A 135 -10.30 -8.39 -32.18
CA ASP A 135 -10.74 -9.66 -32.74
C ASP A 135 -9.70 -10.23 -33.72
N GLY A 136 -9.44 -11.53 -33.61
CA GLY A 136 -8.39 -12.24 -34.34
C GLY A 136 -6.96 -11.91 -33.89
N GLN A 137 -6.75 -11.13 -32.82
CA GLN A 137 -5.41 -10.78 -32.37
C GLN A 137 -4.64 -12.01 -31.90
N ARG A 138 -3.40 -12.12 -32.36
CA ARG A 138 -2.46 -13.13 -31.88
C ARG A 138 -1.94 -12.80 -30.49
N VAL A 139 -2.02 -13.76 -29.58
CA VAL A 139 -1.73 -13.60 -28.16
C VAL A 139 -1.02 -14.84 -27.58
N THR A 140 -0.32 -14.66 -26.47
CA THR A 140 0.38 -15.72 -25.72
C THR A 140 -0.30 -16.01 -24.39
N LEU A 141 0.06 -17.12 -23.73
CA LEU A 141 -0.62 -17.61 -22.50
C LEU A 141 -0.57 -16.65 -21.30
N ASP A 142 0.35 -15.69 -21.33
CA ASP A 142 0.56 -14.64 -20.34
C ASP A 142 -0.19 -13.33 -20.64
N THR A 143 -0.94 -13.27 -21.73
CA THR A 143 -1.77 -12.11 -22.05
C THR A 143 -2.85 -11.92 -20.97
N SER A 144 -3.03 -10.70 -20.49
CA SER A 144 -4.16 -10.38 -19.60
C SER A 144 -5.42 -10.14 -20.42
N ILE A 145 -6.53 -10.80 -20.06
CA ILE A 145 -7.85 -10.52 -20.61
C ILE A 145 -8.53 -9.53 -19.68
N GLU A 146 -8.75 -8.31 -20.14
CA GLU A 146 -9.39 -7.25 -19.36
C GLU A 146 -10.64 -6.73 -20.07
N VAL A 147 -11.72 -6.60 -19.30
CA VAL A 147 -12.99 -6.04 -19.73
C VAL A 147 -13.47 -4.98 -18.77
N HIS A 148 -13.96 -3.88 -19.33
CA HIS A 148 -14.59 -2.79 -18.60
C HIS A 148 -16.07 -2.75 -18.96
N ALA A 149 -16.93 -2.43 -17.99
CA ALA A 149 -18.37 -2.28 -18.19
C ALA A 149 -18.88 -1.00 -17.52
N TYR A 150 -19.93 -0.39 -18.08
CA TYR A 150 -20.54 0.80 -17.52
C TYR A 150 -20.95 0.56 -16.05
N PRO A 151 -20.42 1.35 -15.09
CA PRO A 151 -20.64 1.11 -13.68
C PRO A 151 -22.09 1.43 -13.25
N GLY A 152 -22.80 2.30 -13.97
CA GLY A 152 -24.12 2.79 -13.57
C GLY A 152 -24.15 4.29 -13.30
N PRO A 153 -25.36 4.87 -13.13
CA PRO A 153 -25.56 6.31 -13.01
C PRO A 153 -25.24 6.90 -11.62
N GLY A 154 -24.86 6.09 -10.62
CA GLY A 154 -24.85 6.52 -9.22
C GLY A 154 -23.74 5.96 -8.36
N ASP A 155 -23.85 6.25 -7.05
CA ASP A 155 -22.91 5.83 -6.03
C ASP A 155 -23.11 4.36 -5.65
N SER A 156 -22.05 3.57 -5.77
CA SER A 156 -22.02 2.16 -5.35
C SER A 156 -21.65 1.97 -3.88
N SER A 157 -21.52 3.05 -3.09
CA SER A 157 -21.07 2.97 -1.70
C SER A 157 -22.05 2.29 -0.73
N ASN A 158 -23.25 1.90 -1.18
CA ASN A 158 -24.21 1.13 -0.39
C ASN A 158 -24.90 0.05 -1.26
N PRO A 159 -24.45 -1.22 -1.20
CA PRO A 159 -25.01 -2.31 -2.01
C PRO A 159 -26.48 -2.61 -1.68
N ASP A 160 -26.95 -2.31 -0.47
CA ASP A 160 -28.36 -2.50 -0.06
C ASP A 160 -29.30 -1.42 -0.62
N LYS A 161 -28.75 -0.37 -1.26
CA LYS A 161 -29.50 0.71 -1.90
C LYS A 161 -28.97 1.05 -3.30
N ALA A 162 -28.36 0.08 -3.98
CA ALA A 162 -27.82 0.30 -5.32
C ALA A 162 -28.92 0.88 -6.25
N PRO A 163 -28.67 2.01 -6.93
CA PRO A 163 -29.68 2.60 -7.81
C PRO A 163 -29.99 1.65 -8.99
N PRO A 164 -31.19 1.73 -9.59
CA PRO A 164 -31.49 1.03 -10.83
C PRO A 164 -30.45 1.36 -11.92
N GLY A 165 -29.98 0.35 -12.62
CA GLY A 165 -28.94 0.50 -13.65
C GLY A 165 -27.51 0.54 -13.12
N GLN A 166 -27.30 0.22 -11.84
CA GLN A 166 -25.97 -0.04 -11.28
C GLN A 166 -25.43 -1.38 -11.76
N LEU A 167 -24.13 -1.47 -12.06
CA LEU A 167 -23.46 -2.73 -12.36
C LEU A 167 -23.73 -3.73 -11.22
N LYS A 168 -24.11 -4.95 -11.56
CA LYS A 168 -24.42 -6.02 -10.59
C LYS A 168 -23.42 -7.16 -10.72
N LEU A 169 -23.16 -7.61 -11.94
CA LEU A 169 -22.29 -8.74 -12.21
C LEU A 169 -21.62 -8.57 -13.57
N LEU A 170 -20.31 -8.77 -13.61
CA LEU A 170 -19.50 -8.85 -14.82
C LEU A 170 -18.92 -10.26 -14.91
N THR A 171 -19.03 -10.91 -16.07
CA THR A 171 -18.57 -12.28 -16.31
C THR A 171 -17.74 -12.37 -17.58
N LEU A 172 -16.74 -13.25 -17.54
CA LEU A 172 -15.97 -13.68 -18.71
C LEU A 172 -16.16 -15.17 -18.89
N SER A 173 -16.48 -15.58 -20.12
CA SER A 173 -16.76 -16.95 -20.47
C SER A 173 -16.06 -17.38 -21.76
N SER A 174 -15.86 -18.68 -21.91
CA SER A 174 -15.40 -19.32 -23.15
C SER A 174 -16.07 -20.68 -23.29
N GLY A 175 -16.48 -21.04 -24.52
CA GLY A 175 -17.18 -22.30 -24.78
C GLY A 175 -18.47 -22.49 -23.94
N GLY A 176 -19.17 -21.40 -23.62
CA GLY A 176 -20.38 -21.41 -22.77
C GLY A 176 -20.12 -21.58 -21.27
N LYS A 177 -18.86 -21.68 -20.83
CA LYS A 177 -18.48 -21.80 -19.42
C LYS A 177 -17.97 -20.47 -18.88
N VAL A 178 -18.53 -20.01 -17.75
CA VAL A 178 -17.99 -18.87 -17.01
C VAL A 178 -16.64 -19.25 -16.40
N VAL A 179 -15.59 -18.52 -16.78
CA VAL A 179 -14.22 -18.70 -16.29
C VAL A 179 -13.93 -17.73 -15.15
N ALA A 180 -14.44 -16.51 -15.24
CA ALA A 180 -14.27 -15.49 -14.22
C ALA A 180 -15.55 -14.68 -14.05
N SER A 181 -15.77 -14.19 -12.82
CA SER A 181 -16.86 -13.27 -12.54
C SER A 181 -16.46 -12.30 -11.44
N ARG A 182 -17.04 -11.10 -11.48
CA ARG A 182 -16.93 -10.10 -10.44
C ARG A 182 -18.30 -9.49 -10.19
N LYS A 183 -18.74 -9.57 -8.94
CA LYS A 183 -19.93 -8.86 -8.47
C LYS A 183 -19.55 -7.44 -8.13
N GLN A 184 -20.49 -6.53 -8.31
CA GLN A 184 -20.36 -5.20 -7.72
C GLN A 184 -20.52 -5.32 -6.20
N ASP A 185 -19.52 -4.86 -5.46
CA ASP A 185 -19.54 -4.72 -4.01
C ASP A 185 -19.25 -3.27 -3.61
N GLU A 186 -19.18 -3.01 -2.29
CA GLU A 186 -18.68 -1.74 -1.77
C GLU A 186 -17.30 -1.49 -2.36
N GLY A 187 -17.19 -0.53 -3.29
CA GLY A 187 -15.95 -0.29 -4.03
C GLY A 187 -16.21 0.27 -5.40
N GLY A 188 -17.21 -0.22 -6.13
CA GLY A 188 -17.46 0.27 -7.49
C GLY A 188 -16.62 -0.31 -8.63
N PRO A 189 -16.01 -1.52 -8.54
CA PRO A 189 -15.13 -2.03 -9.58
C PRO A 189 -15.88 -2.25 -10.88
N PHE A 190 -15.49 -1.51 -11.92
CA PHE A 190 -16.12 -1.55 -13.24
C PHE A 190 -15.37 -2.45 -14.23
N ASN A 191 -14.25 -3.03 -13.79
CA ASN A 191 -13.36 -3.87 -14.57
C ASN A 191 -13.27 -5.30 -14.03
N LEU A 192 -13.00 -6.25 -14.92
CA LEU A 192 -12.61 -7.62 -14.60
C LEU A 192 -11.41 -7.98 -15.46
N SER A 193 -10.32 -8.40 -14.81
CA SER A 193 -9.10 -8.80 -15.48
C SER A 193 -8.58 -10.13 -14.98
N ILE A 194 -8.24 -11.03 -15.90
CA ILE A 194 -7.76 -12.38 -15.61
C ILE A 194 -6.77 -12.85 -16.69
N PRO A 195 -5.69 -13.58 -16.36
CA PRO A 195 -4.75 -14.04 -17.38
C PRO A 195 -5.33 -15.10 -18.31
N LEU A 196 -4.92 -15.08 -19.58
CA LEU A 196 -5.42 -15.92 -20.67
C LEU A 196 -5.31 -17.42 -20.37
N TRP A 197 -4.23 -17.87 -19.72
CA TRP A 197 -4.03 -19.28 -19.39
C TRP A 197 -5.16 -19.91 -18.54
N ARG A 198 -6.00 -19.08 -17.88
CA ARG A 198 -7.20 -19.54 -17.16
C ARG A 198 -8.31 -20.04 -18.09
N PHE A 199 -8.31 -19.59 -19.34
CA PHE A 199 -9.28 -20.01 -20.36
C PHE A 199 -8.78 -21.21 -21.16
N THR A 200 -7.51 -21.19 -21.55
CA THR A 200 -6.90 -22.24 -22.36
C THR A 200 -5.39 -22.29 -22.16
N THR A 201 -4.80 -23.47 -22.36
CA THR A 201 -3.36 -23.67 -22.39
C THR A 201 -2.87 -24.18 -23.76
N THR A 202 -3.78 -24.33 -24.72
CA THR A 202 -3.50 -24.87 -26.05
C THR A 202 -3.58 -23.77 -27.11
N ALA A 203 -2.86 -23.97 -28.21
CA ALA A 203 -2.87 -23.04 -29.33
C ALA A 203 -4.20 -23.13 -30.08
N GLY A 204 -4.54 -22.06 -30.80
CA GLY A 204 -5.70 -22.01 -31.68
C GLY A 204 -6.69 -20.91 -31.32
N SER A 205 -7.86 -20.97 -31.96
CA SER A 205 -8.92 -19.97 -31.80
C SER A 205 -9.57 -20.08 -30.42
N LEU A 206 -9.59 -18.97 -29.68
CA LEU A 206 -10.23 -18.84 -28.37
C LEU A 206 -11.39 -17.85 -28.46
N PRO A 207 -12.65 -18.32 -28.52
CA PRO A 207 -13.81 -17.45 -28.41
C PRO A 207 -14.02 -17.07 -26.94
N LEU A 208 -14.18 -15.78 -26.69
CA LEU A 208 -14.49 -15.17 -25.41
C LEU A 208 -15.82 -14.44 -25.50
N VAL A 209 -16.60 -14.47 -24.43
CA VAL A 209 -17.79 -13.63 -24.27
C VAL A 209 -17.72 -12.96 -22.92
N ALA A 210 -17.73 -11.62 -22.95
CA ALA A 210 -17.91 -10.80 -21.77
C ALA A 210 -19.39 -10.47 -21.64
N ARG A 211 -19.97 -10.70 -20.47
CA ARG A 211 -21.39 -10.41 -20.20
C ARG A 211 -21.55 -9.65 -18.91
N VAL A 212 -22.43 -8.66 -18.92
CA VAL A 212 -22.76 -7.81 -17.79
C VAL A 212 -24.25 -7.88 -17.47
N GLU A 213 -24.58 -7.86 -16.18
CA GLU A 213 -25.92 -7.67 -15.64
C GLU A 213 -25.96 -6.38 -14.81
N TRP A 214 -27.04 -5.60 -14.94
CA TRP A 214 -27.33 -4.43 -14.10
C TRP A 214 -28.50 -4.69 -13.15
N THR A 215 -28.61 -3.85 -12.11
CA THR A 215 -29.64 -3.97 -11.06
C THR A 215 -31.06 -3.72 -11.55
N ASP A 216 -31.25 -3.08 -12.71
CA ASP A 216 -32.56 -2.89 -13.36
C ASP A 216 -33.00 -4.11 -14.20
N GLY A 217 -32.23 -5.20 -14.18
CA GLY A 217 -32.51 -6.44 -14.90
C GLY A 217 -32.01 -6.43 -16.36
N LYS A 218 -31.44 -5.33 -16.84
CA LYS A 218 -30.80 -5.31 -18.16
C LYS A 218 -29.50 -6.10 -18.16
N SER A 219 -29.12 -6.58 -19.34
CA SER A 219 -27.83 -7.23 -19.57
C SER A 219 -27.32 -6.93 -20.97
N ALA A 220 -26.01 -6.95 -21.14
CA ALA A 220 -25.34 -6.83 -22.44
C ALA A 220 -24.20 -7.84 -22.52
N GLU A 221 -23.81 -8.17 -23.74
CA GLU A 221 -22.66 -9.04 -24.00
C GLU A 221 -21.84 -8.53 -25.19
N THR A 222 -20.57 -8.86 -25.20
CA THR A 222 -19.67 -8.58 -26.33
C THR A 222 -18.74 -9.78 -26.53
N PRO A 223 -18.68 -10.32 -27.76
CA PRO A 223 -17.76 -11.39 -28.10
C PRO A 223 -16.38 -10.84 -28.49
N LEU A 224 -15.37 -11.69 -28.36
CA LEU A 224 -14.02 -11.48 -28.87
C LEU A 224 -13.40 -12.84 -29.20
N THR A 225 -12.77 -12.99 -30.35
CA THR A 225 -12.01 -14.19 -30.70
C THR A 225 -10.52 -13.86 -30.72
N LEU A 226 -9.68 -14.69 -30.10
CA LEU A 226 -8.22 -14.53 -30.08
C LEU A 226 -7.52 -15.71 -30.77
N ASP A 227 -6.37 -15.45 -31.41
CA ASP A 227 -5.47 -16.49 -31.96
C ASP A 227 -4.38 -16.80 -30.93
N VAL A 228 -4.52 -17.90 -30.21
CA VAL A 228 -3.62 -18.25 -29.09
C VAL A 228 -2.39 -19.01 -29.60
N GLU A 229 -1.22 -18.53 -29.22
CA GLU A 229 0.02 -19.29 -29.26
C GLU A 229 0.25 -19.97 -27.90
N ALA A 230 0.42 -21.30 -27.89
CA ALA A 230 0.72 -22.08 -26.68
C ALA A 230 2.18 -21.91 -26.22
N LYS A 231 2.59 -20.66 -26.00
CA LYS A 231 3.89 -20.28 -25.48
C LYS A 231 3.74 -19.10 -24.51
N TYR A 232 4.71 -18.97 -23.64
CA TYR A 232 4.90 -17.75 -22.85
C TYR A 232 5.83 -16.80 -23.59
N LEU A 233 5.69 -15.50 -23.35
CA LEU A 233 6.67 -14.55 -23.86
C LEU A 233 8.04 -14.81 -23.23
N PRO A 234 9.13 -14.54 -23.96
CA PRO A 234 10.46 -14.69 -23.42
C PRO A 234 10.67 -13.80 -22.20
N ASP A 235 11.59 -14.26 -21.39
CA ASP A 235 12.17 -13.58 -20.26
C ASP A 235 12.55 -12.12 -20.56
N GLY A 236 11.92 -11.15 -19.88
CA GLY A 236 12.13 -9.72 -20.08
C GLY A 236 11.17 -9.04 -21.07
N ALA A 237 10.28 -9.79 -21.73
CA ALA A 237 9.18 -9.22 -22.50
C ALA A 237 8.14 -8.60 -21.56
N ARG A 238 7.88 -7.30 -21.74
CA ARG A 238 6.98 -6.49 -20.90
C ARG A 238 5.55 -6.62 -21.42
N ARG A 239 4.58 -6.76 -20.51
CA ARG A 239 3.24 -7.27 -20.81
C ARG A 239 2.17 -6.22 -20.55
N LEU A 240 1.11 -6.21 -21.36
CA LEU A 240 -0.06 -5.36 -21.09
C LEU A 240 -0.64 -5.72 -19.73
N ALA A 241 -0.74 -4.71 -18.89
CA ALA A 241 -1.12 -4.83 -17.51
C ALA A 241 -2.30 -3.91 -17.22
N HIS A 242 -3.06 -4.31 -16.20
CA HIS A 242 -4.31 -3.74 -15.69
C HIS A 242 -4.49 -2.22 -15.89
N HIS A 243 -5.61 -1.82 -16.48
CA HIS A 243 -5.95 -0.41 -16.77
C HIS A 243 -6.78 0.22 -15.65
N GLU A 244 -6.24 0.19 -14.42
CA GLU A 244 -6.94 0.67 -13.21
C GLU A 244 -6.65 2.14 -12.85
N ALA A 245 -5.86 2.86 -13.66
CA ALA A 245 -5.49 4.25 -13.42
C ALA A 245 -5.41 5.07 -14.71
N ALA A 246 -5.42 6.40 -14.60
CA ALA A 246 -5.07 7.26 -15.74
C ALA A 246 -3.63 6.96 -16.20
N PHE A 247 -2.71 6.83 -15.23
CA PHE A 247 -1.34 6.35 -15.43
C PHE A 247 -1.04 5.16 -14.53
N THR A 248 -0.82 3.99 -15.13
CA THR A 248 -0.41 2.78 -14.41
C THR A 248 1.05 2.47 -14.68
N PHE A 249 1.90 2.60 -13.66
CA PHE A 249 3.29 2.16 -13.66
C PHE A 249 3.34 0.77 -13.06
N ILE A 250 3.65 -0.25 -13.86
CA ILE A 250 3.51 -1.63 -13.41
C ILE A 250 4.63 -2.56 -13.87
N GLY A 251 5.25 -3.21 -12.89
CA GLY A 251 6.18 -4.32 -13.08
C GLY A 251 5.48 -5.58 -13.52
N ASP A 252 6.28 -6.60 -13.80
CA ASP A 252 5.78 -7.87 -14.31
C ASP A 252 4.96 -8.61 -13.25
N GLN A 253 3.68 -8.83 -13.53
CA GLN A 253 2.75 -9.54 -12.66
C GLN A 253 2.11 -10.70 -13.41
N TRP A 254 1.82 -11.79 -12.70
CA TRP A 254 1.12 -12.97 -13.26
C TRP A 254 1.90 -13.68 -14.38
N THR A 255 3.21 -13.68 -14.25
CA THR A 255 4.12 -14.30 -15.21
C THR A 255 4.74 -15.56 -14.68
N HIS A 256 5.23 -16.40 -15.60
CA HIS A 256 5.93 -17.64 -15.27
C HIS A 256 7.09 -17.45 -14.29
N ARG A 257 7.70 -16.26 -14.30
CA ARG A 257 8.76 -15.85 -13.38
C ARG A 257 8.24 -15.42 -12.01
N SER A 258 7.16 -14.65 -11.95
CA SER A 258 6.53 -14.19 -10.69
C SER A 258 6.01 -15.32 -9.78
N TRP A 259 6.15 -16.58 -10.24
CA TRP A 259 5.76 -17.79 -9.52
C TRP A 259 6.96 -18.55 -8.95
N TYR A 260 8.19 -18.06 -9.09
CA TYR A 260 9.35 -18.68 -8.45
C TYR A 260 9.34 -18.45 -6.95
N ARG A 261 9.35 -19.56 -6.20
CA ARG A 261 9.21 -19.61 -4.75
C ARG A 261 10.04 -20.73 -4.18
N TRP A 262 10.79 -20.45 -3.12
CA TRP A 262 11.67 -21.41 -2.47
C TRP A 262 11.37 -21.47 -0.97
N PRO A 263 11.09 -22.66 -0.39
CA PRO A 263 10.86 -22.78 1.05
C PRO A 263 12.11 -22.37 1.82
N LEU A 264 11.92 -21.78 3.00
CA LEU A 264 13.01 -21.62 3.96
C LEU A 264 13.38 -22.98 4.57
N ALA A 265 14.68 -23.22 4.76
CA ALA A 265 15.21 -24.42 5.42
C ALA A 265 15.27 -24.29 6.95
N GLU A 266 15.25 -23.06 7.47
CA GLU A 266 15.30 -22.73 8.89
C GLU A 266 14.57 -21.41 9.16
N ASP A 267 14.20 -21.16 10.42
CA ASP A 267 13.53 -19.92 10.82
C ASP A 267 14.42 -18.72 10.50
N ALA A 268 13.86 -17.70 9.86
CA ALA A 268 14.56 -16.44 9.64
C ALA A 268 14.12 -15.41 10.67
N ALA A 269 15.00 -15.12 11.62
CA ALA A 269 14.72 -14.15 12.69
C ALA A 269 14.73 -12.71 12.17
N ARG A 270 13.98 -11.83 12.84
CA ARG A 270 14.10 -10.39 12.68
C ARG A 270 15.57 -9.96 12.84
N GLY A 271 16.02 -9.07 11.97
CA GLY A 271 17.41 -8.62 11.94
C GLY A 271 18.34 -9.52 11.12
N ALA A 272 17.90 -10.71 10.69
CA ALA A 272 18.70 -11.54 9.81
C ALA A 272 18.82 -10.90 8.41
N THR A 273 20.01 -10.99 7.83
CA THR A 273 20.29 -10.65 6.43
C THR A 273 20.58 -11.88 5.58
N ARG A 274 20.62 -13.08 6.18
CA ARG A 274 20.98 -14.32 5.50
C ARG A 274 19.81 -15.29 5.62
N ILE A 275 19.28 -15.74 4.49
CA ILE A 275 18.14 -16.63 4.42
C ILE A 275 18.58 -17.93 3.77
N ARG A 276 18.39 -19.05 4.48
CA ARG A 276 18.70 -20.38 3.97
C ARG A 276 17.47 -21.02 3.34
N LEU A 277 17.61 -21.53 2.13
CA LEU A 277 16.54 -22.16 1.36
C LEU A 277 16.67 -23.68 1.39
N THR A 278 15.55 -24.39 1.26
CA THR A 278 15.56 -25.84 1.11
C THR A 278 16.19 -26.24 -0.22
N ARG A 279 17.19 -27.12 -0.16
CA ARG A 279 18.00 -27.50 -1.32
C ARG A 279 17.17 -28.15 -2.42
N GLY A 280 17.26 -27.62 -3.64
CA GLY A 280 16.65 -28.21 -4.84
C GLY A 280 15.12 -28.19 -4.89
N GLU A 281 14.45 -27.60 -3.89
CA GLU A 281 12.99 -27.54 -3.85
C GLU A 281 12.49 -26.15 -4.25
N SER A 282 11.52 -26.12 -5.16
CA SER A 282 10.65 -24.97 -5.39
C SER A 282 9.21 -25.40 -5.15
N ILE A 283 8.40 -24.53 -4.52
CA ILE A 283 7.04 -24.91 -4.11
C ILE A 283 6.05 -24.69 -5.26
N LYS A 284 5.26 -25.72 -5.59
CA LYS A 284 4.10 -25.60 -6.49
C LYS A 284 3.08 -24.62 -5.92
N ARG A 285 2.67 -23.61 -6.68
CA ARG A 285 1.53 -22.78 -6.28
C ARG A 285 0.26 -23.50 -6.73
N ALA A 286 -0.56 -23.94 -5.78
CA ALA A 286 -1.92 -24.46 -5.96
C ALA A 286 -2.10 -25.64 -6.95
N PRO A 287 -3.14 -26.48 -6.78
CA PRO A 287 -3.38 -27.64 -7.66
C PRO A 287 -3.65 -27.27 -9.13
N ASP A 288 -4.08 -26.03 -9.40
CA ASP A 288 -4.47 -25.54 -10.73
C ASP A 288 -3.30 -25.10 -11.62
N LEU A 289 -2.05 -25.07 -11.11
CA LEU A 289 -0.87 -24.67 -11.89
C LEU A 289 0.07 -25.84 -12.24
N ALA A 290 -0.34 -27.09 -12.02
CA ALA A 290 0.48 -28.27 -12.34
C ALA A 290 0.94 -28.32 -13.81
N PHE A 291 0.13 -27.77 -14.72
CA PHE A 291 0.48 -27.62 -16.13
C PHE A 291 1.65 -26.64 -16.33
N ILE A 292 1.66 -25.51 -15.62
CA ILE A 292 2.69 -24.48 -15.75
C ILE A 292 4.07 -25.04 -15.44
N ASP A 293 4.15 -25.92 -14.43
CA ASP A 293 5.40 -26.56 -14.05
C ASP A 293 5.91 -27.55 -15.09
N GLN A 294 5.03 -28.15 -15.92
CA GLN A 294 5.43 -29.06 -17.02
C GLN A 294 6.06 -28.29 -18.19
N VAL A 295 5.60 -27.06 -18.42
CA VAL A 295 6.05 -26.23 -19.56
C VAL A 295 7.13 -25.21 -19.16
N ASN A 296 7.36 -24.99 -17.87
CA ASN A 296 8.43 -24.14 -17.35
C ASN A 296 8.97 -24.70 -16.01
N PRO A 297 9.94 -25.64 -16.04
CA PRO A 297 10.53 -26.20 -14.83
C PRO A 297 11.21 -25.09 -14.03
N ARG A 298 11.04 -25.14 -12.70
CA ARG A 298 11.52 -24.08 -11.80
C ARG A 298 12.95 -24.40 -11.33
N PRO A 299 13.94 -23.58 -11.66
CA PRO A 299 15.31 -23.82 -11.23
C PRO A 299 15.50 -23.58 -9.72
N PRO A 300 16.54 -24.18 -9.10
CA PRO A 300 17.02 -23.77 -7.80
C PRO A 300 17.27 -22.26 -7.72
N ALA A 301 17.14 -21.68 -6.52
CA ALA A 301 17.26 -20.22 -6.34
C ALA A 301 18.58 -19.65 -6.85
N HIS A 302 19.70 -20.37 -6.65
CA HIS A 302 21.03 -19.93 -7.10
C HIS A 302 21.20 -19.93 -8.63
N GLU A 303 20.37 -20.68 -9.35
CA GLU A 303 20.33 -20.66 -10.82
C GLU A 303 19.34 -19.61 -11.33
N ALA A 304 18.27 -19.33 -10.57
CA ALA A 304 17.19 -18.43 -10.95
C ALA A 304 17.47 -16.95 -10.66
N LEU A 305 18.06 -16.66 -9.49
CA LEU A 305 18.25 -15.31 -8.97
C LEU A 305 19.64 -14.77 -9.33
N ARG A 306 19.76 -13.46 -9.37
CA ARG A 306 21.00 -12.70 -9.55
C ARG A 306 21.15 -11.66 -8.44
N VAL A 307 22.38 -11.21 -8.21
CA VAL A 307 22.62 -10.04 -7.34
C VAL A 307 21.88 -8.84 -7.91
N GLY A 308 21.19 -8.10 -7.06
CA GLY A 308 20.31 -6.98 -7.40
C GLY A 308 18.85 -7.37 -7.66
N ASP A 309 18.54 -8.67 -7.78
CA ASP A 309 17.15 -9.10 -7.96
C ASP A 309 16.30 -8.77 -6.74
N SER A 310 15.04 -8.43 -7.01
CA SER A 310 14.06 -8.10 -5.99
C SER A 310 13.40 -9.37 -5.47
N VAL A 311 13.31 -9.48 -4.15
CA VAL A 311 12.74 -10.66 -3.48
C VAL A 311 11.87 -10.26 -2.32
N ALA A 312 10.89 -11.10 -2.01
CA ALA A 312 10.08 -10.98 -0.80
C ALA A 312 10.19 -12.26 0.03
N VAL A 313 10.41 -12.12 1.33
CA VAL A 313 10.21 -13.23 2.28
C VAL A 313 8.77 -13.14 2.78
N SER A 314 8.04 -14.25 2.68
CA SER A 314 6.61 -14.30 2.99
C SER A 314 6.28 -15.45 3.94
N ALA A 315 5.41 -15.21 4.93
CA ALA A 315 4.81 -16.22 5.80
C ALA A 315 3.29 -16.22 5.69
N PHE A 316 2.66 -17.39 5.71
CA PHE A 316 1.20 -17.50 5.67
C PHE A 316 0.57 -17.33 7.05
N ALA A 317 -0.71 -16.96 7.10
CA ALA A 317 -1.47 -17.01 8.32
C ALA A 317 -1.73 -18.47 8.73
N THR A 318 -1.24 -18.87 9.90
CA THR A 318 -1.52 -20.19 10.50
C THR A 318 -2.59 -20.08 11.58
N PRO A 319 -3.30 -21.17 11.93
CA PRO A 319 -4.22 -21.18 13.07
C PRO A 319 -3.56 -20.70 14.37
N GLU A 320 -2.30 -21.08 14.60
CA GLU A 320 -1.52 -20.71 15.77
C GLU A 320 -1.25 -19.20 15.79
N TRP A 321 -0.81 -18.62 14.67
CA TRP A 321 -0.57 -17.19 14.56
C TRP A 321 -1.86 -16.38 14.67
N LYS A 322 -2.95 -16.83 14.04
CA LYS A 322 -4.28 -16.22 14.16
C LYS A 322 -4.77 -16.23 15.61
N LYS A 323 -4.53 -17.32 16.35
CA LYS A 323 -4.85 -17.42 17.77
C LYS A 323 -4.01 -16.45 18.61
N ALA A 324 -2.71 -16.33 18.32
CA ALA A 324 -1.81 -15.45 19.07
C ALA A 324 -2.10 -13.96 18.84
N THR A 325 -2.48 -13.59 17.62
CA THR A 325 -2.70 -12.19 17.23
C THR A 325 -4.16 -11.78 17.28
N GLY A 326 -5.12 -12.71 17.28
CA GLY A 326 -6.53 -12.37 17.05
C GLY A 326 -6.85 -12.02 15.59
N ASN A 327 -5.88 -12.16 14.68
CA ASN A 327 -6.09 -11.96 13.25
C ASN A 327 -7.05 -13.02 12.70
N LYS A 328 -8.08 -12.60 11.97
CA LYS A 328 -9.05 -13.48 11.31
C LYS A 328 -8.76 -13.72 9.82
N PRO A 329 -8.42 -12.70 9.00
CA PRO A 329 -8.25 -12.87 7.56
C PRO A 329 -6.95 -13.59 7.20
N ASP A 330 -6.89 -14.20 6.01
CA ASP A 330 -5.71 -14.94 5.52
C ASP A 330 -4.66 -14.04 4.85
N PHE A 331 -4.27 -12.96 5.52
CA PHE A 331 -3.20 -12.10 5.04
C PHE A 331 -1.83 -12.74 5.27
N SER A 332 -0.96 -12.65 4.26
CA SER A 332 0.44 -13.06 4.39
C SER A 332 1.23 -11.93 5.02
N ARG A 333 2.18 -12.28 5.89
CA ARG A 333 3.24 -11.38 6.35
C ARG A 333 4.34 -11.36 5.32
N VAL A 334 4.90 -10.18 5.04
CA VAL A 334 5.86 -9.98 3.95
C VAL A 334 6.97 -9.03 4.38
N ASN A 335 8.19 -9.31 3.95
CA ASN A 335 9.34 -8.40 3.98
C ASN A 335 9.94 -8.34 2.57
N TYR A 336 10.30 -7.15 2.10
CA TYR A 336 10.85 -6.93 0.76
C TYR A 336 12.31 -6.48 0.85
N SER A 337 13.18 -7.07 0.02
CA SER A 337 14.62 -6.77 -0.03
C SER A 337 15.19 -7.00 -1.44
N ARG A 338 16.46 -6.64 -1.65
CA ARG A 338 17.23 -7.08 -2.82
C ARG A 338 18.23 -8.16 -2.44
N VAL A 339 18.60 -8.99 -3.41
CA VAL A 339 19.67 -9.97 -3.28
C VAL A 339 21.02 -9.25 -3.31
N ALA A 340 21.74 -9.25 -2.18
CA ALA A 340 23.10 -8.72 -2.09
C ALA A 340 24.16 -9.76 -2.50
N ALA A 341 23.96 -11.03 -2.17
CA ALA A 341 24.84 -12.13 -2.56
C ALA A 341 24.10 -13.47 -2.60
N ILE A 342 24.64 -14.42 -3.37
CA ILE A 342 24.14 -15.80 -3.49
C ILE A 342 25.27 -16.75 -3.12
N GLU A 343 25.05 -17.56 -2.08
CA GLU A 343 26.02 -18.47 -1.50
C GLU A 343 25.42 -19.88 -1.43
N GLY A 344 25.39 -20.59 -2.57
CA GLY A 344 24.71 -21.87 -2.69
C GLY A 344 23.22 -21.72 -2.39
N ASP A 345 22.72 -22.42 -1.37
CA ASP A 345 21.31 -22.34 -0.94
C ASP A 345 21.04 -21.18 0.03
N THR A 346 22.03 -20.31 0.29
CA THR A 346 21.86 -19.11 1.12
C THR A 346 21.75 -17.86 0.25
N ILE A 347 20.69 -17.09 0.46
CA ILE A 347 20.49 -15.77 -0.14
C ILE A 347 20.81 -14.71 0.90
N VAL A 348 21.74 -13.81 0.58
CA VAL A 348 22.06 -12.64 1.40
C VAL A 348 21.22 -11.46 0.92
N LEU A 349 20.51 -10.82 1.83
CA LEU A 349 19.66 -9.66 1.60
C LEU A 349 20.46 -8.36 1.83
N ASP A 350 20.14 -7.32 1.06
CA ASP A 350 20.74 -5.97 1.17
C ASP A 350 20.34 -5.21 2.44
N ARG A 351 19.39 -5.76 3.21
CA ARG A 351 18.91 -5.21 4.47
C ARG A 351 18.34 -6.29 5.39
N PRO A 352 18.33 -6.04 6.71
CA PRO A 352 17.77 -6.98 7.69
C PRO A 352 16.26 -7.16 7.52
N LEU A 353 15.77 -8.34 7.89
CA LEU A 353 14.33 -8.60 8.04
C LEU A 353 13.72 -7.73 9.16
N ARG A 354 12.54 -7.16 8.91
CA ARG A 354 11.78 -6.34 9.89
C ARG A 354 11.00 -7.16 10.92
N ILE A 355 10.66 -8.40 10.59
CA ILE A 355 9.91 -9.36 11.42
C ILE A 355 10.45 -10.78 11.24
N ASP A 356 10.01 -11.69 12.10
CA ASP A 356 10.37 -13.12 12.03
C ASP A 356 9.55 -13.87 10.97
N PHE A 357 10.20 -14.87 10.36
CA PHE A 357 9.62 -15.81 9.38
C PHE A 357 9.92 -17.27 9.77
N PRO A 358 9.11 -17.85 10.67
CA PRO A 358 9.20 -19.26 11.06
C PRO A 358 8.86 -20.23 9.93
N ILE A 359 9.57 -21.36 9.82
CA ILE A 359 9.27 -22.41 8.83
C ILE A 359 7.94 -23.12 9.11
N ALA A 360 7.51 -23.16 10.39
CA ALA A 360 6.22 -23.69 10.80
C ALA A 360 5.02 -22.97 10.13
N GLU A 361 5.26 -21.77 9.59
CA GLU A 361 4.26 -20.93 8.92
C GLU A 361 4.39 -21.01 7.38
N ASN A 362 5.11 -22.03 6.90
CA ASN A 362 5.40 -22.25 5.49
C ASN A 362 6.06 -21.01 4.85
N SER A 363 7.02 -20.45 5.59
CA SER A 363 7.80 -19.29 5.17
C SER A 363 8.64 -19.61 3.94
N ARG A 364 8.71 -18.65 3.01
CA ARG A 364 9.38 -18.83 1.72
C ARG A 364 9.96 -17.53 1.19
N LEU A 365 10.87 -17.65 0.23
CA LEU A 365 11.35 -16.56 -0.62
C LEU A 365 10.57 -16.55 -1.94
N ASP A 366 10.02 -15.41 -2.32
CA ASP A 366 9.30 -15.17 -3.59
C ASP A 366 10.13 -14.19 -4.46
N ALA A 367 10.36 -14.52 -5.73
CA ALA A 367 10.98 -13.59 -6.68
C ALA A 367 10.02 -12.47 -7.10
N ARG A 368 10.55 -11.26 -7.32
CA ARG A 368 9.80 -10.07 -7.73
C ARG A 368 10.44 -9.44 -8.96
N PHE A 369 9.60 -8.87 -9.82
CA PHE A 369 10.01 -8.33 -11.13
C PHE A 369 9.46 -6.92 -11.32
N PRO A 370 9.91 -5.95 -10.53
CA PRO A 370 9.38 -4.60 -10.60
C PRO A 370 9.90 -3.83 -11.80
N ILE A 371 9.12 -2.85 -12.27
CA ILE A 371 9.72 -1.72 -13.02
C ILE A 371 10.54 -0.87 -12.07
N ARG A 372 11.52 -0.13 -12.59
CA ARG A 372 12.44 0.67 -11.78
C ARG A 372 12.62 2.09 -12.29
N ALA A 373 12.89 3.01 -11.37
CA ALA A 373 13.42 4.35 -11.67
C ALA A 373 12.51 5.22 -12.55
N CYS A 374 11.20 5.01 -12.49
CA CYS A 374 10.23 5.85 -13.20
C CYS A 374 9.86 7.10 -12.40
N VAL A 375 9.61 8.21 -13.10
CA VAL A 375 9.25 9.49 -12.49
C VAL A 375 7.98 10.05 -13.11
N VAL A 376 7.12 10.63 -12.28
CA VAL A 376 5.93 11.39 -12.69
C VAL A 376 6.03 12.78 -12.10
N GLU A 377 6.04 13.81 -12.95
CA GLU A 377 6.24 15.17 -12.45
C GLU A 377 5.60 16.29 -13.27
N GLY A 378 5.27 17.38 -12.58
CA GLY A 378 5.05 18.68 -13.18
C GLY A 378 3.72 18.83 -13.93
N PHE A 379 2.63 18.24 -13.44
CA PHE A 379 1.30 18.44 -14.04
C PHE A 379 0.15 18.29 -13.03
N THR A 380 -0.99 18.90 -13.39
CA THR A 380 -2.28 18.59 -12.77
C THR A 380 -2.95 17.44 -13.52
N LEU A 381 -3.45 16.43 -12.82
CA LEU A 381 -4.35 15.41 -13.34
C LEU A 381 -5.75 15.63 -12.76
N ARG A 382 -6.74 15.87 -13.63
CA ARG A 382 -8.14 15.99 -13.24
C ARG A 382 -8.93 14.84 -13.84
N GLN A 383 -9.61 14.07 -13.00
CA GLN A 383 -10.52 13.05 -13.50
C GLN A 383 -11.94 13.60 -13.61
N THR A 384 -12.46 13.60 -14.84
CA THR A 384 -13.74 14.25 -15.18
C THR A 384 -14.94 13.32 -15.08
N LYS A 385 -14.70 12.01 -15.10
CA LYS A 385 -15.74 10.99 -15.00
C LYS A 385 -15.67 10.30 -13.66
N ARG A 386 -16.85 10.06 -13.07
CA ARG A 386 -17.01 9.24 -11.86
C ARG A 386 -16.82 7.76 -12.21
N LEU A 387 -15.56 7.36 -12.32
CA LEU A 387 -15.12 5.98 -12.51
C LEU A 387 -14.22 5.56 -11.36
N TRP A 388 -14.29 4.30 -10.96
CA TRP A 388 -13.46 3.77 -9.88
C TRP A 388 -12.05 3.42 -10.37
N THR A 389 -11.31 4.45 -10.79
CA THR A 389 -9.94 4.39 -11.29
C THR A 389 -9.01 5.23 -10.42
N HIS A 390 -7.77 4.82 -10.25
CA HIS A 390 -6.75 5.66 -9.64
C HIS A 390 -6.38 6.84 -10.57
N GLY A 391 -5.83 7.91 -10.00
CA GLY A 391 -5.14 8.93 -10.79
C GLY A 391 -3.84 8.34 -11.34
N ILE A 392 -2.91 8.08 -10.42
CA ILE A 392 -1.63 7.40 -10.71
C ILE A 392 -1.54 6.14 -9.86
N LEU A 393 -1.16 5.02 -10.47
CA LEU A 393 -0.93 3.75 -9.79
C LEU A 393 0.53 3.34 -10.00
N ILE A 394 1.27 3.17 -8.91
CA ILE A 394 2.62 2.64 -8.87
C ILE A 394 2.53 1.24 -8.28
N GLN A 395 2.70 0.21 -9.11
CA GLN A 395 2.39 -1.17 -8.72
C GLN A 395 3.51 -2.14 -9.08
N ASN A 396 4.01 -2.91 -8.11
CA ASN A 396 5.20 -3.75 -8.30
C ASN A 396 6.31 -2.93 -8.97
N ALA A 397 6.72 -1.86 -8.30
CA ALA A 397 7.70 -0.90 -8.80
C ALA A 397 8.76 -0.61 -7.73
N GLU A 398 9.93 -0.17 -8.17
CA GLU A 398 11.04 0.24 -7.31
C GLU A 398 11.62 1.59 -7.71
N ASP A 399 12.09 2.34 -6.71
CA ASP A 399 12.79 3.61 -6.94
C ASP A 399 11.99 4.60 -7.80
N CYS A 400 10.65 4.53 -7.72
CA CYS A 400 9.76 5.41 -8.46
C CYS A 400 9.39 6.67 -7.67
N LEU A 401 9.30 7.81 -8.35
CA LEU A 401 9.05 9.11 -7.74
C LEU A 401 7.85 9.81 -8.39
N VAL A 402 6.93 10.31 -7.56
CA VAL A 402 5.91 11.28 -7.96
C VAL A 402 6.22 12.62 -7.28
N ARG A 403 6.44 13.69 -8.06
CA ARG A 403 6.73 15.02 -7.48
C ARG A 403 6.10 16.17 -8.25
N ASP A 404 5.77 17.27 -7.58
CA ASP A 404 5.11 18.41 -8.21
C ASP A 404 3.88 18.00 -9.05
N VAL A 405 3.02 17.16 -8.47
CA VAL A 405 1.77 16.72 -9.10
C VAL A 405 0.58 17.21 -8.30
N ARG A 406 -0.45 17.69 -9.00
CA ARG A 406 -1.77 17.94 -8.39
C ARG A 406 -2.77 16.93 -8.92
N VAL A 407 -3.50 16.23 -8.06
CA VAL A 407 -4.62 15.37 -8.50
C VAL A 407 -5.93 15.93 -7.97
N LEU A 408 -6.87 16.18 -8.88
CA LEU A 408 -8.19 16.73 -8.59
C LEU A 408 -9.26 15.68 -8.87
N LYS A 409 -10.14 15.44 -7.89
CA LYS A 409 -11.28 14.51 -8.01
C LYS A 409 -10.81 13.12 -8.45
N ALA A 410 -9.91 12.51 -7.70
CA ALA A 410 -9.49 11.14 -8.00
C ALA A 410 -10.70 10.20 -8.04
N GLY A 411 -10.73 9.21 -8.93
CA GLY A 411 -11.76 8.16 -8.91
C GLY A 411 -11.69 7.38 -7.60
N ARG A 412 -10.77 6.42 -7.56
CA ARG A 412 -10.44 5.63 -6.40
C ARG A 412 -9.43 6.36 -5.51
N ASN A 413 -8.14 6.30 -5.83
CA ASN A 413 -7.08 6.98 -5.07
C ASN A 413 -6.32 7.96 -5.96
N PRO A 414 -5.92 9.15 -5.47
CA PRO A 414 -5.14 10.11 -6.26
C PRO A 414 -3.82 9.52 -6.73
N VAL A 415 -3.04 8.96 -5.80
CA VAL A 415 -1.85 8.16 -6.06
C VAL A 415 -1.90 6.94 -5.16
N ALA A 416 -1.75 5.74 -5.74
CA ALA A 416 -1.65 4.49 -5.01
C ALA A 416 -0.28 3.85 -5.24
N ILE A 417 0.36 3.37 -4.16
CA ILE A 417 1.60 2.59 -4.23
C ILE A 417 1.29 1.20 -3.68
N GLU A 418 1.39 0.18 -4.53
CA GLU A 418 0.95 -1.18 -4.26
C GLU A 418 2.05 -2.20 -4.58
N GLY A 419 2.37 -3.11 -3.66
CA GLY A 419 3.38 -4.15 -3.90
C GLY A 419 4.78 -3.62 -4.25
N SER A 420 5.13 -2.40 -3.83
CA SER A 420 6.27 -1.63 -4.34
C SER A 420 7.28 -1.31 -3.24
N PHE A 421 8.49 -0.90 -3.62
CA PHE A 421 9.60 -0.76 -2.70
C PHE A 421 10.44 0.48 -2.99
N GLN A 422 10.84 1.22 -1.95
CA GLN A 422 11.64 2.44 -2.11
C GLN A 422 11.02 3.43 -3.12
N CYS A 423 9.71 3.66 -3.03
CA CYS A 423 9.02 4.67 -3.84
C CYS A 423 8.78 5.95 -3.05
N GLU A 424 8.59 7.07 -3.74
CA GLU A 424 8.45 8.38 -3.10
C GLU A 424 7.33 9.22 -3.72
N ILE A 425 6.61 9.95 -2.87
CA ILE A 425 5.70 11.03 -3.28
C ILE A 425 6.11 12.29 -2.53
N ARG A 426 6.38 13.39 -3.25
CA ARG A 426 6.67 14.67 -2.60
C ARG A 426 6.13 15.90 -3.30
N GLU A 427 6.10 17.03 -2.59
CA GLU A 427 5.83 18.36 -3.16
C GLU A 427 4.50 18.43 -3.95
N SER A 428 3.52 17.62 -3.54
CA SER A 428 2.31 17.33 -4.31
C SER A 428 1.02 17.72 -3.56
N GLU A 429 -0.09 17.82 -4.28
CA GLU A 429 -1.39 18.24 -3.74
C GLU A 429 -2.50 17.33 -4.24
N PHE A 430 -3.24 16.69 -3.34
CA PHE A 430 -4.34 15.81 -3.70
C PHE A 430 -5.64 16.30 -3.07
N ASP A 431 -6.59 16.67 -3.91
CA ASP A 431 -7.84 17.25 -3.48
C ASP A 431 -9.03 16.45 -3.99
N ASP A 432 -9.75 15.88 -3.03
CA ASP A 432 -11.06 15.26 -3.22
C ASP A 432 -11.06 13.95 -4.02
N GLY A 433 -12.06 13.11 -3.77
CA GLY A 433 -12.26 11.83 -4.43
C GLY A 433 -13.72 11.65 -4.83
N TRP A 434 -13.97 11.03 -5.98
CA TRP A 434 -15.33 10.71 -6.44
C TRP A 434 -16.05 9.73 -5.51
N TYR A 435 -15.30 8.80 -4.92
CA TYR A 435 -15.82 7.79 -4.01
C TYR A 435 -15.15 7.94 -2.65
N GLN A 436 -15.90 8.44 -1.67
CA GLN A 436 -15.42 8.73 -0.31
C GLN A 436 -16.00 7.80 0.75
N ILE A 437 -16.85 6.82 0.40
CA ILE A 437 -17.53 5.95 1.36
C ILE A 437 -17.45 4.49 0.88
N GLY A 438 -17.21 3.56 1.81
CA GLY A 438 -17.10 2.12 1.55
C GLY A 438 -15.84 1.73 0.77
N GLY A 439 -15.60 0.43 0.60
CA GLY A 439 -14.83 -0.11 -0.53
C GLY A 439 -13.39 0.31 -0.78
N GLY A 440 -12.64 0.77 0.22
CA GLY A 440 -11.19 0.95 0.08
C GLY A 440 -10.77 2.04 -0.93
N THR A 441 -11.37 3.22 -0.83
CA THR A 441 -11.23 4.33 -1.80
C THR A 441 -10.97 5.68 -1.13
N SER A 442 -10.50 6.64 -1.92
CA SER A 442 -10.10 8.00 -1.55
C SER A 442 -8.99 7.99 -0.50
N TYR A 443 -7.95 7.21 -0.81
CA TYR A 443 -6.79 7.01 0.06
C TYR A 443 -5.55 7.70 -0.50
N LEU A 444 -4.77 8.33 0.37
CA LEU A 444 -3.34 8.48 0.11
C LEU A 444 -2.60 7.45 0.96
N GLY A 445 -2.21 6.34 0.34
CA GLY A 445 -1.65 5.23 1.10
C GLY A 445 -0.91 4.18 0.33
N LEU A 446 -0.37 3.25 1.12
CA LEU A 446 0.61 2.25 0.73
C LEU A 446 0.06 0.86 1.05
N GLY A 447 -0.04 -0.01 0.05
CA GLY A 447 -0.45 -1.41 0.23
C GLY A 447 0.67 -2.38 -0.11
N THR A 448 0.97 -3.34 0.76
CA THR A 448 2.08 -4.30 0.58
C THR A 448 3.37 -3.63 0.07
N SER A 449 3.68 -2.44 0.60
CA SER A 449 4.76 -1.59 0.09
C SER A 449 5.75 -1.25 1.19
N PHE A 450 7.01 -1.08 0.81
CA PHE A 450 8.13 -1.17 1.73
C PHE A 450 9.12 -0.03 1.55
N ASP A 451 9.60 0.54 2.66
CA ASP A 451 10.60 1.61 2.65
C ASP A 451 10.24 2.77 1.71
N CYS A 452 8.96 3.13 1.59
CA CYS A 452 8.51 4.28 0.79
C CYS A 452 8.51 5.57 1.62
N LEU A 453 8.69 6.72 0.96
CA LEU A 453 8.68 8.05 1.58
C LEU A 453 7.57 8.93 1.00
N ILE A 454 6.74 9.48 1.87
CA ILE A 454 5.65 10.39 1.51
C ILE A 454 5.89 11.68 2.27
N GLN A 455 6.24 12.75 1.55
CA GLN A 455 6.85 13.90 2.21
C GLN A 455 6.46 15.25 1.60
N ASP A 456 6.40 16.31 2.41
CA ASP A 456 6.21 17.69 1.94
C ASP A 456 4.99 17.86 1.02
N LEU A 457 3.87 17.22 1.36
CA LEU A 457 2.65 17.25 0.55
C LEU A 457 1.39 17.62 1.35
N ARG A 458 0.32 17.92 0.61
CA ARG A 458 -0.98 18.25 1.18
C ARG A 458 -2.08 17.38 0.59
N THR A 459 -2.96 16.88 1.45
CA THR A 459 -4.25 16.31 1.03
C THR A 459 -5.41 17.07 1.61
N THR A 460 -6.55 17.05 0.92
CA THR A 460 -7.80 17.63 1.41
C THR A 460 -8.98 16.79 0.94
N ARG A 461 -9.96 16.55 1.82
CA ARG A 461 -11.19 15.79 1.53
C ARG A 461 -10.91 14.38 0.98
N LEU A 462 -9.85 13.74 1.46
CA LEU A 462 -9.68 12.30 1.28
C LEU A 462 -10.34 11.55 2.44
N ARG A 463 -10.63 10.27 2.22
CA ARG A 463 -11.18 9.40 3.26
C ARG A 463 -10.16 9.14 4.35
N HIS A 464 -9.02 8.56 3.97
CA HIS A 464 -7.92 8.25 4.89
C HIS A 464 -6.61 8.73 4.29
N ALA A 465 -5.86 9.53 5.05
CA ALA A 465 -4.57 10.06 4.68
C ALA A 465 -3.82 10.50 5.95
N PRO A 466 -2.67 9.87 6.28
CA PRO A 466 -2.06 8.73 5.60
C PRO A 466 -2.82 7.42 5.84
N VAL A 467 -2.65 6.43 4.96
CA VAL A 467 -3.12 5.05 5.19
C VAL A 467 -2.10 4.00 4.79
N VAL A 468 -1.99 2.92 5.58
CA VAL A 468 -1.14 1.76 5.29
C VAL A 468 -1.92 0.45 5.40
N ASN A 469 -1.68 -0.45 4.43
CA ASN A 469 -2.43 -1.68 4.21
C ASN A 469 -1.51 -2.88 3.95
N TRP A 470 -1.98 -4.08 4.33
CA TRP A 470 -1.50 -5.37 3.85
C TRP A 470 0.03 -5.57 3.97
N SER A 471 0.54 -5.58 5.19
CA SER A 471 1.96 -5.78 5.54
C SER A 471 2.91 -4.67 5.07
N ALA A 472 2.39 -3.52 4.65
CA ALA A 472 3.23 -2.36 4.37
C ALA A 472 4.11 -2.03 5.59
N ALA A 473 5.41 -1.83 5.35
CA ALA A 473 6.39 -1.68 6.42
C ALA A 473 7.60 -0.83 6.07
N GLY A 474 8.22 -0.20 7.07
CA GLY A 474 9.36 0.69 6.88
C GLY A 474 9.03 2.02 6.20
N ASN A 475 7.74 2.31 5.96
CA ASN A 475 7.33 3.50 5.24
C ASN A 475 7.29 4.72 6.15
N VAL A 476 7.54 5.89 5.57
CA VAL A 476 7.65 7.16 6.29
C VAL A 476 6.73 8.20 5.68
N PHE A 477 5.89 8.82 6.51
CA PHE A 477 5.13 10.03 6.20
C PHE A 477 5.75 11.19 6.99
N SER A 478 6.27 12.21 6.31
CA SER A 478 7.08 13.26 6.96
C SER A 478 6.70 14.64 6.44
N ARG A 479 6.43 15.61 7.33
CA ARG A 479 6.12 17.01 6.95
C ARG A 479 4.91 17.16 6.03
N CYS A 480 3.90 16.31 6.21
CA CYS A 480 2.68 16.31 5.41
C CYS A 480 1.53 17.02 6.14
N THR A 481 0.61 17.61 5.37
CA THR A 481 -0.65 18.18 5.88
C THR A 481 -1.85 17.41 5.33
N PHE A 482 -2.55 16.69 6.19
CA PHE A 482 -3.73 15.90 5.85
C PHE A 482 -4.98 16.55 6.43
N LEU A 483 -5.80 17.15 5.58
CA LEU A 483 -7.00 17.86 6.01
C LEU A 483 -8.27 17.09 5.73
N GLN A 484 -9.12 17.04 6.75
CA GLN A 484 -10.40 16.35 6.76
C GLN A 484 -10.28 14.82 6.61
N SER A 485 -9.12 14.27 6.95
CA SER A 485 -8.78 12.85 6.85
C SER A 485 -8.16 12.36 8.15
N ASP A 486 -8.52 11.16 8.58
CA ASP A 486 -7.85 10.46 9.68
C ASP A 486 -6.61 9.69 9.19
N ALA A 487 -5.64 9.52 10.10
CA ALA A 487 -4.52 8.62 9.87
C ALA A 487 -4.95 7.18 10.17
N ASN A 488 -4.82 6.27 9.20
CA ASN A 488 -5.49 4.97 9.25
C ASN A 488 -4.53 3.79 9.03
N TRP A 489 -4.44 2.89 10.00
CA TRP A 489 -3.76 1.61 9.88
C TRP A 489 -4.82 0.55 9.68
N HIS A 490 -5.01 0.19 8.43
CA HIS A 490 -6.26 -0.42 8.02
C HIS A 490 -6.31 -1.92 8.24
N SER A 491 -5.22 -2.65 7.94
CA SER A 491 -5.24 -4.12 7.95
C SER A 491 -3.87 -4.77 7.68
N GLY A 492 -3.76 -6.06 8.01
CA GLY A 492 -2.78 -6.98 7.40
C GLY A 492 -1.37 -6.94 7.98
N TRP A 493 -1.22 -6.67 9.28
CA TRP A 493 0.05 -6.68 10.00
C TRP A 493 1.06 -5.64 9.46
N CYS A 494 0.56 -4.44 9.15
CA CYS A 494 1.40 -3.30 8.79
C CYS A 494 2.27 -2.89 9.99
N HIS A 495 3.58 -2.88 9.82
CA HIS A 495 4.54 -2.80 10.91
C HIS A 495 5.65 -1.81 10.62
N GLU A 496 6.28 -1.26 11.65
CA GLU A 496 7.43 -0.37 11.51
C GLU A 496 7.23 0.75 10.49
N ASN A 497 6.06 1.42 10.49
CA ASN A 497 5.83 2.64 9.71
C ASN A 497 5.95 3.86 10.61
N LEU A 498 6.43 4.98 10.07
CA LEU A 498 6.63 6.25 10.78
C LEU A 498 5.71 7.34 10.22
N VAL A 499 5.04 8.06 11.11
CA VAL A 499 4.43 9.36 10.81
C VAL A 499 5.13 10.40 11.67
N GLU A 500 5.75 11.39 11.04
CA GLU A 500 6.50 12.42 11.73
C GLU A 500 6.26 13.83 11.21
N ASP A 501 6.29 14.82 12.10
CA ASP A 501 6.16 16.25 11.78
C ASP A 501 4.96 16.56 10.86
N CYS A 502 3.87 15.81 11.02
CA CYS A 502 2.67 15.96 10.20
C CYS A 502 1.61 16.81 10.90
N VAL A 503 0.75 17.43 10.10
CA VAL A 503 -0.52 18.01 10.55
C VAL A 503 -1.64 17.11 10.08
N ILE A 504 -2.38 16.51 11.01
CA ILE A 504 -3.56 15.67 10.75
C ILE A 504 -4.78 16.37 11.34
N ASP A 505 -5.72 16.78 10.49
CA ASP A 505 -7.01 17.32 10.91
C ASP A 505 -8.12 16.37 10.49
N ALA A 506 -8.46 15.43 11.38
CA ALA A 506 -9.49 14.46 11.11
C ALA A 506 -10.87 15.12 11.11
N SER A 507 -11.77 14.59 10.29
CA SER A 507 -13.16 15.01 10.27
C SER A 507 -14.11 13.81 10.34
N THR A 508 -15.40 14.04 10.54
CA THR A 508 -16.42 13.00 10.28
C THR A 508 -17.07 13.20 8.91
N GLY A 509 -16.49 14.06 8.06
CA GLY A 509 -16.87 14.28 6.67
C GLY A 509 -15.92 13.55 5.72
N SER A 510 -16.28 13.48 4.44
CA SER A 510 -15.45 12.88 3.38
C SER A 510 -15.07 11.40 3.60
N GLY A 511 -15.79 10.69 4.48
CA GLY A 511 -15.56 9.27 4.80
C GLY A 511 -14.54 8.98 5.91
N SER A 512 -13.85 10.00 6.41
CA SER A 512 -12.94 9.89 7.56
C SER A 512 -13.69 9.40 8.79
N TYR A 513 -13.07 8.53 9.58
CA TYR A 513 -13.72 7.97 10.78
C TYR A 513 -13.78 8.95 11.96
N GLY A 514 -13.00 10.03 11.91
CA GLY A 514 -13.02 11.10 12.91
C GLY A 514 -12.12 10.85 14.13
N TYR A 515 -11.30 9.81 14.10
CA TYR A 515 -10.19 9.61 15.04
C TYR A 515 -8.95 10.35 14.54
N GLY A 516 -8.04 10.75 15.43
CA GLY A 516 -6.77 11.32 15.00
C GLY A 516 -5.90 10.25 14.33
N ILE A 517 -5.67 9.17 15.07
CA ILE A 517 -5.05 7.93 14.60
C ILE A 517 -6.04 6.79 14.82
N TYR A 518 -6.25 5.97 13.81
CA TYR A 518 -7.10 4.79 13.86
C TYR A 518 -6.30 3.54 13.48
N THR A 519 -6.33 2.51 14.32
CA THR A 519 -5.98 1.15 13.91
C THR A 519 -7.23 0.28 13.90
N SER A 520 -7.36 -0.55 12.87
CA SER A 520 -8.54 -1.38 12.69
C SER A 520 -8.76 -2.40 13.81
N LYS A 521 -10.03 -2.65 14.12
CA LYS A 521 -10.41 -3.80 14.93
C LYS A 521 -10.35 -5.08 14.07
N PRO A 522 -9.76 -6.18 14.56
CA PRO A 522 -9.73 -7.43 13.80
C PRO A 522 -11.13 -7.99 13.52
N ASP A 523 -11.50 -8.07 12.24
CA ASP A 523 -12.73 -8.66 11.72
C ASP A 523 -12.44 -9.49 10.46
N SER A 524 -13.45 -9.91 9.69
CA SER A 524 -13.24 -10.74 8.50
C SER A 524 -12.52 -10.03 7.35
N GLY A 525 -12.55 -8.69 7.29
CA GLY A 525 -11.88 -7.87 6.27
C GLY A 525 -10.65 -7.12 6.80
N HIS A 526 -10.64 -6.82 8.09
CA HIS A 526 -9.60 -6.07 8.77
C HIS A 526 -8.78 -7.00 9.66
N GLY A 527 -7.48 -7.07 9.41
CA GLY A 527 -6.54 -7.91 10.14
C GLY A 527 -5.96 -7.22 11.36
N ALA A 528 -4.99 -7.88 11.98
CA ALA A 528 -4.20 -7.30 13.06
C ALA A 528 -3.24 -6.21 12.54
N THR A 529 -2.72 -5.34 13.42
CA THR A 529 -1.87 -4.18 13.06
C THR A 529 -0.59 -4.15 13.91
N GLY A 530 0.54 -3.77 13.31
CA GLY A 530 1.84 -3.76 13.99
C GLY A 530 2.72 -4.95 13.62
N PRO A 531 3.88 -5.11 14.27
CA PRO A 531 4.34 -4.35 15.44
C PRO A 531 5.04 -3.01 15.13
N ARG A 532 5.29 -2.18 16.17
CA ARG A 532 6.25 -1.05 16.14
C ARG A 532 5.99 0.08 15.15
N ASN A 533 4.72 0.39 14.87
CA ASN A 533 4.39 1.65 14.19
C ASN A 533 4.70 2.85 15.11
N VAL A 534 5.20 3.95 14.54
CA VAL A 534 5.70 5.12 15.27
C VAL A 534 4.98 6.38 14.81
N PHE A 535 4.46 7.14 15.77
CA PHE A 535 3.88 8.47 15.56
C PHE A 535 4.71 9.46 16.37
N TRP A 536 5.35 10.41 15.69
CA TRP A 536 6.38 11.28 16.26
C TRP A 536 6.10 12.75 15.97
N GLY A 537 6.16 13.62 16.97
CA GLY A 537 6.29 15.07 16.72
C GLY A 537 5.13 15.73 15.94
N SER A 538 3.99 15.08 15.79
CA SER A 538 2.91 15.54 14.90
C SER A 538 1.83 16.33 15.64
N VAL A 539 1.08 17.16 14.91
CA VAL A 539 -0.10 17.89 15.41
C VAL A 539 -1.36 17.26 14.87
N ILE A 540 -2.18 16.72 15.78
CA ILE A 540 -3.32 15.87 15.43
C ILE A 540 -4.58 16.45 16.07
N THR A 541 -5.59 16.77 15.25
CA THR A 541 -6.90 17.23 15.70
C THR A 541 -7.96 16.19 15.35
N SER A 542 -8.85 15.88 16.28
CA SER A 542 -9.90 14.87 16.05
C SER A 542 -11.26 15.20 16.70
N PRO A 543 -12.37 14.92 15.98
CA PRO A 543 -13.72 15.00 16.54
C PRO A 543 -14.03 13.94 17.60
N LEU A 544 -13.46 12.74 17.47
CA LEU A 544 -13.63 11.62 18.38
C LEU A 544 -12.42 11.54 19.31
N SER A 545 -11.75 10.39 19.39
CA SER A 545 -10.58 10.16 20.23
C SER A 545 -9.30 10.58 19.53
N GLY A 546 -8.28 10.93 20.30
CA GLY A 546 -6.95 11.23 19.75
C GLY A 546 -6.38 10.02 19.01
N VAL A 547 -6.46 8.86 19.65
CA VAL A 547 -6.01 7.57 19.12
C VAL A 547 -7.06 6.50 19.40
N LEU A 548 -7.34 5.64 18.43
CA LEU A 548 -8.04 4.37 18.63
C LEU A 548 -7.13 3.22 18.21
N LEU A 549 -6.84 2.32 19.16
CA LEU A 549 -6.12 1.07 18.95
C LEU A 549 -7.11 -0.11 18.98
N GLY A 550 -7.42 -0.67 17.81
CA GLY A 550 -8.51 -1.62 17.60
C GLY A 550 -8.36 -3.01 18.23
N GLY A 551 -7.25 -3.28 18.93
CA GLY A 551 -6.89 -4.62 19.39
C GLY A 551 -6.06 -5.38 18.36
N ALA A 552 -5.33 -6.42 18.80
CA ALA A 552 -4.28 -7.06 18.02
C ALA A 552 -3.20 -6.10 17.54
N VAL A 553 -2.79 -5.20 18.45
CA VAL A 553 -1.80 -4.16 18.20
C VAL A 553 -0.60 -4.39 19.10
N ASP A 554 0.60 -4.37 18.56
CA ASP A 554 1.81 -4.58 19.34
C ASP A 554 2.86 -3.49 19.12
N GLY A 555 3.53 -3.07 20.19
CA GLY A 555 4.76 -2.28 20.11
C GLY A 555 4.59 -0.85 19.59
N THR A 556 3.36 -0.32 19.48
CA THR A 556 3.14 1.02 18.89
C THR A 556 3.78 2.10 19.76
N VAL A 557 4.43 3.08 19.13
CA VAL A 557 5.07 4.21 19.80
C VAL A 557 4.36 5.50 19.41
N ILE A 558 3.84 6.21 20.41
CA ILE A 558 3.19 7.51 20.27
C ILE A 558 4.03 8.48 21.09
N ALA A 559 4.87 9.27 20.43
CA ALA A 559 5.89 10.09 21.07
C ALA A 559 5.85 11.55 20.62
N TYR A 560 5.86 12.47 21.59
CA TYR A 560 6.03 13.91 21.35
C TYR A 560 4.99 14.53 20.42
N ASN A 561 3.79 13.97 20.34
CA ASN A 561 2.70 14.51 19.52
C ASN A 561 1.84 15.48 20.33
N ARG A 562 1.19 16.42 19.64
CA ARG A 562 0.12 17.24 20.20
C ARG A 562 -1.23 16.78 19.67
N PHE A 563 -2.09 16.29 20.57
CA PHE A 563 -3.46 15.94 20.27
C PHE A 563 -4.43 17.04 20.71
N VAL A 564 -5.37 17.41 19.85
CA VAL A 564 -6.54 18.25 20.19
C VAL A 564 -7.80 17.43 19.95
N VAL A 565 -8.43 17.02 21.05
CA VAL A 565 -9.51 16.04 21.04
C VAL A 565 -10.81 16.72 21.44
N ARG A 566 -11.80 16.72 20.56
CA ARG A 566 -13.05 17.50 20.76
C ARG A 566 -14.02 16.83 21.72
N ARG A 567 -14.27 15.52 21.56
CA ARG A 567 -15.33 14.81 22.32
C ARG A 567 -14.88 13.53 23.01
N GLY A 568 -13.85 12.85 22.49
CA GLY A 568 -13.37 11.57 23.01
C GLY A 568 -12.25 11.68 24.06
N PRO A 569 -11.82 10.54 24.62
CA PRO A 569 -10.58 10.43 25.39
C PRO A 569 -9.34 10.68 24.51
N GLY A 570 -8.18 10.82 25.16
CA GLY A 570 -6.92 10.87 24.44
C GLY A 570 -6.65 9.59 23.63
N ILE A 571 -6.86 8.43 24.26
CA ILE A 571 -6.58 7.10 23.70
C ILE A 571 -7.72 6.14 24.06
N GLU A 572 -8.27 5.47 23.05
CA GLU A 572 -9.09 4.27 23.20
C GLU A 572 -8.28 3.04 22.80
N ALA A 573 -8.21 2.03 23.65
CA ALA A 573 -7.50 0.79 23.33
C ALA A 573 -8.34 -0.44 23.67
N PHE A 574 -8.38 -1.40 22.74
CA PHE A 574 -9.13 -2.64 22.89
C PHE A 574 -8.21 -3.83 23.22
N ALA A 575 -8.80 -4.94 23.65
CA ALA A 575 -8.10 -6.15 24.12
C ALA A 575 -6.99 -6.60 23.15
N THR A 576 -5.93 -7.23 23.68
CA THR A 576 -4.71 -7.67 22.95
C THR A 576 -3.87 -6.54 22.35
N THR A 577 -3.95 -5.33 22.92
CA THR A 577 -2.98 -4.25 22.65
C THR A 577 -1.83 -4.30 23.67
N THR A 578 -0.61 -4.57 23.21
CA THR A 578 0.58 -4.82 24.06
C THR A 578 1.76 -3.90 23.72
N ASN A 579 2.72 -3.81 24.64
CA ASN A 579 4.03 -3.17 24.44
C ASN A 579 3.98 -1.73 23.90
N THR A 580 2.89 -1.01 24.15
CA THR A 580 2.66 0.32 23.57
C THR A 580 3.31 1.40 24.44
N ARG A 581 4.00 2.35 23.81
CA ARG A 581 4.69 3.44 24.48
C ARG A 581 4.03 4.77 24.16
N VAL A 582 3.65 5.52 25.18
CA VAL A 582 3.04 6.85 25.11
C VAL A 582 3.95 7.82 25.85
N ILE A 583 4.77 8.58 25.11
CA ILE A 583 5.91 9.31 25.67
C ILE A 583 5.85 10.79 25.31
N GLY A 584 5.92 11.70 26.30
CA GLY A 584 6.17 13.12 26.04
C GLY A 584 5.09 13.83 25.22
N ASN A 585 3.89 13.26 25.10
CA ASN A 585 2.81 13.85 24.28
C ASN A 585 2.06 14.91 25.07
N HIS A 586 1.47 15.87 24.35
CA HIS A 586 0.51 16.82 24.91
C HIS A 586 -0.90 16.47 24.41
N PHE A 587 -1.81 16.15 25.33
CA PHE A 587 -3.22 15.89 25.01
C PHE A 587 -4.08 17.06 25.48
N VAL A 588 -4.84 17.67 24.58
CA VAL A 588 -5.83 18.71 24.90
C VAL A 588 -7.21 18.10 24.77
N LEU A 589 -7.85 17.82 25.91
CA LEU A 589 -9.15 17.14 25.98
C LEU A 589 -10.25 18.17 26.29
N ALA A 590 -11.08 18.48 25.28
CA ALA A 590 -12.15 19.46 25.43
C ALA A 590 -13.36 18.91 26.20
N GLY A 591 -13.58 17.59 26.19
CA GLY A 591 -14.67 16.96 26.93
C GLY A 591 -14.35 16.88 28.43
N PRO A 592 -15.12 17.54 29.32
CA PRO A 592 -14.77 17.65 30.75
C PRO A 592 -14.86 16.33 31.53
N THR A 593 -15.47 15.30 30.95
CA THR A 593 -15.59 13.96 31.54
C THR A 593 -14.62 12.95 30.95
N GLN A 594 -13.76 13.36 30.01
CA GLN A 594 -12.91 12.44 29.28
C GLN A 594 -11.56 12.23 29.98
N PRO A 595 -11.13 10.98 30.19
CA PRO A 595 -9.79 10.65 30.68
C PRO A 595 -8.76 10.64 29.54
N LEU A 596 -7.48 10.43 29.88
CA LEU A 596 -6.48 10.06 28.88
C LEU A 596 -6.82 8.71 28.22
N PHE A 597 -7.09 7.67 29.01
CA PHE A 597 -7.37 6.32 28.54
C PHE A 597 -8.82 5.90 28.78
N LYS A 598 -9.41 5.24 27.77
CA LYS A 598 -10.72 4.59 27.85
C LYS A 598 -10.69 3.21 27.18
N ASN A 599 -11.52 2.29 27.66
CA ASN A 599 -11.71 0.89 27.23
C ASN A 599 -10.66 -0.12 27.71
N HIS A 600 -11.06 -1.40 27.74
CA HIS A 600 -10.36 -2.54 28.36
C HIS A 600 -9.22 -3.10 27.49
N ALA A 601 -8.13 -2.37 27.34
CA ALA A 601 -6.88 -3.00 26.90
C ALA A 601 -6.41 -4.00 27.98
N THR A 602 -6.46 -5.29 27.68
CA THR A 602 -5.99 -6.36 28.59
C THR A 602 -4.49 -6.65 28.45
N GLY A 603 -3.81 -6.03 27.48
CA GLY A 603 -2.40 -6.29 27.22
C GLY A 603 -1.46 -5.61 28.21
N THR A 604 -0.28 -6.20 28.39
CA THR A 604 0.80 -5.74 29.27
C THR A 604 1.88 -4.98 28.49
N GLY A 605 2.89 -4.48 29.20
CA GLY A 605 4.07 -3.86 28.59
C GLY A 605 3.89 -2.39 28.19
N TRP A 606 2.85 -1.74 28.71
CA TRP A 606 2.63 -0.33 28.42
C TRP A 606 3.63 0.58 29.16
N GLU A 607 4.12 1.61 28.50
CA GLU A 607 4.88 2.71 29.10
C GLU A 607 4.11 4.02 28.86
N VAL A 608 3.73 4.71 29.93
CA VAL A 608 3.05 6.02 29.86
C VAL A 608 3.89 7.02 30.63
N VAL A 609 4.71 7.78 29.91
CA VAL A 609 5.80 8.55 30.52
C VAL A 609 5.82 10.00 30.04
N ASP A 610 5.93 10.93 30.99
CA ASP A 610 6.16 12.36 30.78
C ASP A 610 5.12 13.04 29.85
N ASN A 611 3.88 12.55 29.82
CA ASN A 611 2.80 13.18 29.04
C ASN A 611 2.18 14.35 29.81
N HIS A 612 1.74 15.37 29.08
CA HIS A 612 1.00 16.50 29.65
C HIS A 612 -0.43 16.50 29.14
N ILE A 613 -1.40 16.38 30.05
CA ILE A 613 -2.81 16.35 29.75
C ILE A 613 -3.45 17.68 30.18
N PHE A 614 -4.04 18.39 29.22
CA PHE A 614 -4.78 19.63 29.42
C PHE A 614 -6.28 19.35 29.35
N GLY A 615 -7.02 19.69 30.41
CA GLY A 615 -8.48 19.52 30.46
C GLY A 615 -8.88 18.10 30.81
N GLY A 616 -9.98 17.63 30.23
CA GLY A 616 -10.55 16.33 30.61
C GLY A 616 -11.08 16.31 32.03
N ASN A 617 -11.20 15.11 32.60
CA ASN A 617 -11.59 14.89 34.00
C ASN A 617 -10.39 14.91 34.97
N GLY A 618 -9.17 15.13 34.49
CA GLY A 618 -7.95 15.12 35.31
C GLY A 618 -7.43 13.73 35.67
N GLU A 619 -7.94 12.66 35.04
CA GLU A 619 -7.56 11.28 35.33
C GLU A 619 -6.83 10.62 34.15
N LEU A 620 -5.91 9.71 34.49
CA LEU A 620 -5.26 8.85 33.48
C LEU A 620 -6.26 7.88 32.85
N ALA A 621 -7.15 7.28 33.63
CA ALA A 621 -8.17 6.36 33.15
C ALA A 621 -9.36 6.33 34.12
N LEU A 622 -10.53 5.95 33.61
CA LEU A 622 -11.66 5.59 34.48
C LEU A 622 -11.36 4.26 35.19
N GLU A 623 -12.01 4.02 36.34
CA GLU A 623 -11.87 2.78 37.11
C GLU A 623 -12.05 1.53 36.22
N GLY A 624 -11.07 0.62 36.23
CA GLY A 624 -11.09 -0.61 35.42
C GLY A 624 -10.78 -0.44 33.92
N SER A 625 -10.36 0.76 33.48
CA SER A 625 -10.07 1.07 32.07
C SER A 625 -8.61 1.42 31.75
N ALA A 626 -7.71 1.38 32.73
CA ALA A 626 -6.28 1.60 32.50
C ALA A 626 -5.59 0.32 31.97
N PRO A 627 -4.67 0.42 30.98
CA PRO A 627 -3.76 -0.67 30.68
C PRO A 627 -2.82 -0.92 31.87
N ARG A 628 -2.26 -2.14 31.97
CA ARG A 628 -1.19 -2.42 32.93
C ARG A 628 0.09 -1.73 32.46
N ALA A 629 0.34 -0.52 32.95
CA ALA A 629 1.40 0.35 32.50
C ALA A 629 2.45 0.65 33.57
N THR A 630 3.67 0.91 33.13
CA THR A 630 4.63 1.70 33.90
C THR A 630 4.30 3.17 33.70
N GLU A 631 3.99 3.88 34.78
CA GLU A 631 3.58 5.29 34.75
C GLU A 631 4.61 6.17 35.46
N LYS A 632 5.08 7.23 34.79
CA LYS A 632 6.06 8.15 35.36
C LYS A 632 5.91 9.55 34.78
N GLY A 633 5.95 10.58 35.64
CA GLY A 633 6.08 11.98 35.22
C GLY A 633 4.90 12.58 34.42
N ASN A 634 3.76 11.88 34.30
CA ASN A 634 2.58 12.44 33.65
C ASN A 634 1.96 13.55 34.49
N THR A 635 1.51 14.64 33.85
CA THR A 635 0.96 15.82 34.53
C THR A 635 -0.40 16.23 33.97
N PHE A 636 -1.21 16.84 34.83
CA PHE A 636 -2.54 17.34 34.49
C PHE A 636 -2.63 18.84 34.72
N SER A 637 -3.27 19.55 33.80
CA SER A 637 -3.47 21.00 33.91
C SER A 637 -4.83 21.39 33.35
N PRO A 638 -5.45 22.47 33.87
CA PRO A 638 -6.68 23.00 33.27
C PRO A 638 -6.41 23.53 31.86
N VAL A 639 -7.43 23.53 31.00
CA VAL A 639 -7.39 24.28 29.73
C VAL A 639 -7.74 25.74 30.03
N ASN A 640 -6.78 26.64 29.86
CA ASN A 640 -7.07 28.08 29.90
C ASN A 640 -7.83 28.48 28.64
N GLN A 641 -9.12 28.80 28.78
CA GLN A 641 -9.93 29.31 27.67
C GLN A 641 -9.28 30.61 27.14
N GLY A 642 -8.86 30.59 25.86
CA GLY A 642 -8.26 31.75 25.18
C GLY A 642 -6.73 31.74 25.03
N ALA A 643 -6.00 30.81 25.66
CA ALA A 643 -4.55 30.64 25.45
C ALA A 643 -4.24 29.39 24.62
N SER A 644 -3.30 29.48 23.67
CA SER A 644 -2.85 28.28 22.95
C SER A 644 -2.08 27.37 23.89
N THR A 645 -2.50 26.11 24.04
CA THR A 645 -1.72 25.13 24.80
C THR A 645 -0.40 24.84 24.08
N PRO A 646 0.73 24.76 24.80
CA PRO A 646 2.05 24.55 24.21
C PRO A 646 2.13 23.27 23.36
N ARG A 647 2.96 23.28 22.32
CA ARG A 647 3.37 22.05 21.64
C ARG A 647 4.49 21.36 22.44
N PRO A 648 4.52 20.03 22.49
CA PRO A 648 5.73 19.34 22.95
C PRO A 648 6.86 19.68 22.00
N VAL A 649 8.08 19.75 22.52
CA VAL A 649 9.29 19.93 21.73
C VAL A 649 9.95 18.56 21.62
N PRO A 650 9.85 17.86 20.48
CA PRO A 650 10.53 16.58 20.33
C PRO A 650 12.05 16.78 20.37
N PRO A 651 12.83 15.81 20.86
CA PRO A 651 14.30 15.89 20.89
C PRO A 651 14.94 16.06 19.50
N ALA A 652 14.23 15.68 18.42
CA ALA A 652 14.54 16.04 17.04
C ALA A 652 13.25 16.27 16.26
N SER A 653 13.27 17.18 15.28
CA SER A 653 12.12 17.48 14.42
C SER A 653 11.71 16.29 13.53
N SER A 654 12.70 15.53 13.05
CA SER A 654 12.49 14.26 12.33
C SER A 654 13.38 13.19 12.94
N LEU A 655 12.76 12.05 13.28
CA LEU A 655 13.44 10.84 13.72
C LEU A 655 14.24 10.23 12.56
N ARG A 656 13.66 10.19 11.34
CA ARG A 656 14.36 9.65 10.16
C ARG A 656 15.61 10.46 9.81
N ASP A 657 15.48 11.79 9.74
CA ASP A 657 16.60 12.65 9.38
C ASP A 657 17.68 12.65 10.48
N TRP A 658 17.27 12.53 11.75
CA TRP A 658 18.21 12.29 12.85
C TRP A 658 18.95 10.96 12.69
N GLN A 659 18.25 9.87 12.34
CA GLN A 659 18.88 8.56 12.08
C GLN A 659 19.87 8.64 10.91
N LEU A 660 19.51 9.29 9.81
CA LEU A 660 20.40 9.50 8.65
C LEU A 660 21.66 10.27 9.02
N LYS A 661 21.53 11.31 9.85
CA LYS A 661 22.64 12.14 10.28
C LYS A 661 23.58 11.43 11.25
N ASN A 662 23.05 10.70 12.23
CA ASN A 662 23.85 10.12 13.32
C ASN A 662 24.26 8.66 13.06
N HIS A 663 23.56 7.98 12.16
CA HIS A 663 23.85 6.62 11.72
C HIS A 663 23.82 6.59 10.19
N PRO A 664 24.78 7.20 9.48
CA PRO A 664 24.78 7.17 8.02
C PRO A 664 24.80 5.72 7.50
N LEU A 665 24.09 5.47 6.40
CA LEU A 665 24.26 4.22 5.66
C LEU A 665 25.71 4.18 5.16
N ARG A 666 26.43 3.08 5.42
CA ARG A 666 27.75 2.90 4.83
C ARG A 666 27.54 2.77 3.33
N HIS A 667 28.25 3.58 2.53
CA HIS A 667 28.30 3.35 1.09
C HIS A 667 28.94 1.97 0.88
N GLU A 668 28.16 1.03 0.36
CA GLU A 668 28.64 -0.26 -0.11
C GLU A 668 29.26 -0.12 -1.50
#